data_AF-A0A1F3JUY1-F1
#
_entry.id   AF-A0A1F3JUY1-F1
#
_cell.length_a   1.000
_cell.length_b   1.000
_cell.length_c   1.000
_cell.angle_alpha   90.00
_cell.angle_beta   90.00
_cell.angle_gamma   90.00
#
_symmetry.space_group_name_H-M   'P 1'
#
loop_
_entity.id
_entity.type
_entity.pdbx_description
1 polymer ?
#
loop_
_entity_poly.entity_id
_entity_poly.type
_entity_poly.pdbx_seq_one_letter_code
_entity_poly.pdbx_strand_id
1 'polypeptide(L)'
;MLSIAQKQNTIDSLIVELKIAKDDTTRVNILNDLGNEYLNNNPELAIDYLKKSLELAEKLNFESGVAFANNNIGLYYYFKGIHKTALEYFHKALKYIEEHGKEEVKSNIYNSIGASYNFQGNYANALEFYLKSLKIEERLNNKIGMARVYNNIGIIYYYNNNFEKTLEFFKKSLNIRLELGDSSSIMGSYNNIGEVHREKKNFNRALDYFTKSLEMAEHLADKRGIAQAYGNIGNVYQDLNDFEKTREYYFKAYEINLALDDKNAIAQALYYIGTAYAKEQDFKNAVDYFMQALKIAKEISALEHIKNIYQNLSEIYEASNNNDEALKYYKLFTNYKDSISSQMNSESYAELRIRFETEQKEKENELLKIENEITESKVKQGIYIRNIMISGFVVIVFFILLILRSFYQNKKINKQLSTQTHQILEQSVKLELANLELEKLSIVAKETSNAVVIIDKNGDIEWLNAGFSNIYGYSHDEFTTIKGKNILRISSNPNIKEILDECLLNKKSVSYESPTGTKYGTELWIQTTLTPIFDSVGNLRKIIAVDTDITAIKNAENEIKLKNKNITDSINYAKKIQDAILPKENELEFIFKNSFVFYLPKDIVSGDFYWFSQVNDEIIIAVADCTGHGVPGALMSMIGSMLLNEAVNHFKTTSPSAIINKLHLGVLKTLQQEKDSVAQDGMDISICNINLKAKKITYAGAMLPIYIVRDGDIETHEPNLLSVGGTLIRSDERYEKDFIDREIDIIPNMELYMFSDGCMDQFGGENNSKLNSSRFKNILFDASKSENCHIQKEILESTIMSWKGKNKQIDDMLVIGIKF
;
A
#
# COMPACT_ATOMS: atom_id res chain seq x y z
N MET A 1 36.55 -10.75 23.11
CA MET A 1 37.27 -9.61 23.73
C MET A 1 37.96 -8.72 22.70
N LEU A 2 38.55 -9.26 21.63
CA LEU A 2 39.17 -8.49 20.54
C LEU A 2 38.21 -7.51 19.82
N SER A 3 36.96 -7.87 19.53
CA SER A 3 36.02 -6.96 18.84
C SER A 3 35.51 -5.79 19.71
N ILE A 4 35.30 -6.04 21.01
CA ILE A 4 34.87 -5.01 21.97
C ILE A 4 36.02 -4.03 22.24
N ALA A 5 37.24 -4.53 22.42
CA ALA A 5 38.43 -3.70 22.57
C ALA A 5 38.71 -2.88 21.31
N GLN A 6 38.51 -3.46 20.12
CA GLN A 6 38.70 -2.77 18.84
C GLN A 6 37.63 -1.69 18.62
N LYS A 7 36.36 -1.94 18.94
CA LYS A 7 35.29 -0.93 18.92
C LYS A 7 35.51 0.19 19.93
N GLN A 8 35.92 -0.15 21.16
CA GLN A 8 36.23 0.85 22.18
C GLN A 8 37.38 1.77 21.72
N ASN A 9 38.42 1.20 21.12
CA ASN A 9 39.51 1.97 20.53
C ASN A 9 39.04 2.89 19.38
N THR A 10 38.10 2.45 18.55
CA THR A 10 37.50 3.29 17.49
C THR A 10 36.71 4.46 18.07
N ILE A 11 35.88 4.21 19.09
CA ILE A 11 35.11 5.23 19.79
C ILE A 11 36.04 6.26 20.44
N ASP A 12 37.08 5.80 21.14
CA ASP A 12 38.03 6.68 21.83
C ASP A 12 38.80 7.57 20.82
N SER A 13 39.15 7.02 19.65
CA SER A 13 39.76 7.79 18.54
C SER A 13 38.82 8.87 18.01
N LEU A 14 37.57 8.52 17.73
CA LEU A 14 36.56 9.47 17.22
C LEU A 14 36.26 10.59 18.23
N ILE A 15 36.25 10.30 19.53
CA ILE A 15 36.09 11.33 20.58
C ILE A 15 37.26 12.31 20.58
N VAL A 16 38.49 11.83 20.37
CA VAL A 16 39.68 12.69 20.28
C VAL A 16 39.62 13.57 19.04
N GLU A 17 39.28 12.99 17.89
CA GLU A 17 39.13 13.74 16.63
C GLU A 17 38.02 14.80 16.73
N LEU A 18 36.89 14.48 17.38
CA LEU A 18 35.80 15.42 17.61
C LEU A 18 36.23 16.66 18.40
N LYS A 19 37.19 16.53 19.32
CA LYS A 19 37.71 17.67 20.11
C LYS A 19 38.58 18.62 19.28
N ILE A 20 39.16 18.13 18.18
CA ILE A 20 40.10 18.87 17.33
C ILE A 20 39.40 19.39 16.07
N ALA A 21 38.31 18.75 15.63
CA ALA A 21 37.52 19.13 14.47
C ALA A 21 36.81 20.49 14.64
N LYS A 22 36.95 21.35 13.62
CA LYS A 22 36.24 22.64 13.53
C LYS A 22 34.77 22.41 13.18
N ASP A 23 33.92 23.43 13.35
CA ASP A 23 32.48 23.36 12.98
C ASP A 23 32.28 23.33 11.46
N ASP A 24 32.66 22.21 10.84
CA ASP A 24 32.59 21.94 9.41
C ASP A 24 32.01 20.53 9.14
N THR A 25 31.99 20.13 7.87
CA THR A 25 31.45 18.83 7.44
C THR A 25 32.17 17.63 8.06
N THR A 26 33.43 17.78 8.46
CA THR A 26 34.21 16.72 9.12
C THR A 26 33.65 16.43 10.50
N ARG A 27 33.30 17.48 11.25
CA ARG A 27 32.67 17.37 12.57
C ARG A 27 31.30 16.71 12.48
N VAL A 28 30.52 17.01 11.46
CA VAL A 28 29.24 16.31 11.19
C VAL A 28 29.46 14.82 10.99
N ASN A 29 30.43 14.42 10.16
CA ASN A 29 30.73 13.00 9.91
C ASN A 29 31.17 12.28 11.20
N ILE A 30 32.08 12.88 11.98
CA ILE A 30 32.53 12.29 13.26
C ILE A 30 31.38 12.12 14.25
N LEU A 31 30.48 13.11 14.37
CA LEU A 31 29.30 13.01 15.23
C LEU A 31 28.35 11.90 14.78
N ASN A 32 28.17 11.75 13.46
CA ASN A 32 27.38 10.68 12.87
C ASN A 32 27.98 9.29 13.14
N ASP A 33 29.29 9.14 12.99
CA ASP A 33 30.01 7.88 13.22
C ASP A 33 29.98 7.50 14.70
N LEU A 34 30.20 8.46 15.60
CA LEU A 34 30.03 8.26 17.05
C LEU A 34 28.61 7.82 17.40
N GLY A 35 27.62 8.52 16.84
CA GLY A 35 26.21 8.16 17.02
C GLY A 35 25.94 6.73 16.60
N ASN A 36 26.42 6.31 15.42
CA ASN A 36 26.24 4.97 14.90
C ASN A 36 26.93 3.88 15.75
N GLU A 37 28.16 4.12 16.20
CA GLU A 37 28.89 3.17 17.08
C GLU A 37 28.21 3.00 18.44
N TYR A 38 27.62 4.08 18.99
CA TYR A 38 26.90 4.03 20.25
C TYR A 38 25.51 3.41 20.15
N LEU A 39 24.91 3.25 18.95
CA LEU A 39 23.53 2.75 18.79
C LEU A 39 23.25 1.46 19.57
N ASN A 40 24.21 0.52 19.56
CA ASN A 40 24.06 -0.77 20.22
C ASN A 40 24.64 -0.83 21.64
N ASN A 41 25.53 0.10 22.00
CA ASN A 41 26.28 0.07 23.26
C ASN A 41 25.72 1.04 24.31
N ASN A 42 25.30 2.24 23.87
CA ASN A 42 24.71 3.27 24.71
C ASN A 42 23.72 4.11 23.89
N PRO A 43 22.47 3.64 23.72
CA PRO A 43 21.49 4.28 22.85
C PRO A 43 21.17 5.72 23.24
N GLU A 44 21.18 6.04 24.54
CA GLU A 44 20.90 7.40 25.03
C GLU A 44 22.02 8.39 24.66
N LEU A 45 23.27 7.94 24.65
CA LEU A 45 24.38 8.75 24.17
C LEU A 45 24.40 8.81 22.64
N ALA A 46 23.99 7.74 21.96
CA ALA A 46 23.88 7.70 20.50
C ALA A 46 22.94 8.79 19.98
N ILE A 47 21.72 8.87 20.55
CA ILE A 47 20.72 9.83 20.09
C ILE A 47 21.15 11.29 20.32
N ASP A 48 21.92 11.57 21.38
CA ASP A 48 22.47 12.90 21.64
C ASP A 48 23.50 13.31 20.57
N TYR A 49 24.47 12.44 20.25
CA TYR A 49 25.42 12.69 19.17
C TYR A 49 24.75 12.85 17.80
N LEU A 50 23.75 12.01 17.50
CA LEU A 50 23.01 12.07 16.24
C LEU A 50 22.19 13.35 16.10
N LYS A 51 21.55 13.84 17.19
CA LYS A 51 20.83 15.12 17.17
C LYS A 51 21.77 16.31 16.96
N LYS A 52 22.94 16.31 17.63
CA LYS A 52 23.99 17.33 17.41
C LYS A 52 24.51 17.31 15.98
N SER A 53 24.68 16.11 15.42
CA SER A 53 25.07 15.94 14.02
C SER A 53 24.05 16.54 13.07
N LEU A 54 22.76 16.24 13.29
CA LEU A 54 21.65 16.73 12.48
C LEU A 54 21.59 18.26 12.50
N GLU A 55 21.61 18.86 13.69
CA GLU A 55 21.56 20.32 13.86
C GLU A 55 22.73 21.03 13.15
N LEU A 56 23.95 20.49 13.30
CA LEU A 56 25.13 21.04 12.64
C LEU A 56 25.07 20.86 11.12
N ALA A 57 24.59 19.70 10.63
CA ALA A 57 24.45 19.42 9.21
C ALA A 57 23.43 20.36 8.54
N GLU A 58 22.30 20.62 9.20
CA GLU A 58 21.29 21.58 8.75
C GLU A 58 21.86 22.99 8.69
N LYS A 59 22.58 23.43 9.74
CA LYS A 59 23.24 24.74 9.78
C LYS A 59 24.25 24.95 8.64
N LEU A 60 24.96 23.89 8.26
CA LEU A 60 25.96 23.90 7.18
C LEU A 60 25.36 23.66 5.79
N ASN A 61 24.04 23.43 5.67
CA ASN A 61 23.37 22.98 4.45
C ASN A 61 24.04 21.74 3.82
N PHE A 62 24.52 20.82 4.66
CA PHE A 62 25.20 19.61 4.23
C PHE A 62 24.21 18.45 4.08
N GLU A 63 23.54 18.36 2.92
CA GLU A 63 22.44 17.43 2.64
C GLU A 63 22.77 15.95 2.94
N SER A 64 23.96 15.49 2.54
CA SER A 64 24.40 14.11 2.84
C SER A 64 24.54 13.85 4.34
N GLY A 65 25.01 14.84 5.11
CA GLY A 65 25.10 14.75 6.57
C GLY A 65 23.74 14.74 7.24
N VAL A 66 22.80 15.56 6.76
CA VAL A 66 21.39 15.58 7.22
C VAL A 66 20.74 14.22 6.98
N ALA A 67 20.92 13.66 5.78
CA ALA A 67 20.34 12.37 5.44
C ALA A 67 20.92 11.23 6.29
N PHE A 68 22.25 11.20 6.51
CA PHE A 68 22.87 10.17 7.33
C PHE A 68 22.45 10.28 8.81
N ALA A 69 22.37 11.49 9.35
CA ALA A 69 21.89 11.72 10.70
C ALA A 69 20.43 11.25 10.85
N ASN A 70 19.54 11.63 9.91
CA ASN A 70 18.15 11.15 9.90
C ASN A 70 18.08 9.62 9.79
N ASN A 71 18.87 8.98 8.93
CA ASN A 71 18.91 7.53 8.84
C ASN A 71 19.32 6.87 10.17
N ASN A 72 20.37 7.36 10.82
CA ASN A 72 20.83 6.76 12.07
C ASN A 72 19.88 7.05 13.25
N ILE A 73 19.20 8.19 13.26
CA ILE A 73 18.10 8.45 14.20
C ILE A 73 16.94 7.48 13.93
N GLY A 74 16.64 7.21 12.66
CA GLY A 74 15.69 6.17 12.28
C GLY A 74 16.09 4.79 12.81
N LEU A 75 17.37 4.42 12.69
CA LEU A 75 17.91 3.17 13.24
C LEU A 75 17.80 3.12 14.77
N TYR A 76 18.03 4.24 15.47
CA TYR A 76 17.80 4.32 16.92
C TYR A 76 16.36 3.95 17.29
N TYR A 77 15.37 4.54 16.60
CA TYR A 77 13.97 4.23 16.85
C TYR A 77 13.60 2.81 16.43
N TYR A 78 14.19 2.30 15.34
CA TYR A 78 14.04 0.92 14.91
C TYR A 78 14.50 -0.06 16.00
N PHE A 79 15.67 0.15 16.60
CA PHE A 79 16.17 -0.71 17.69
C PHE A 79 15.38 -0.58 19.00
N LYS A 80 14.69 0.56 19.22
CA LYS A 80 13.73 0.71 20.32
C LYS A 80 12.35 0.07 20.05
N GLY A 81 12.14 -0.51 18.87
CA GLY A 81 10.84 -1.07 18.47
C GLY A 81 9.82 -0.03 18.01
N ILE A 82 10.22 1.23 17.86
CA ILE A 82 9.33 2.34 17.48
C ILE A 82 9.39 2.52 15.95
N HIS A 83 8.90 1.53 15.21
CA HIS A 83 9.07 1.43 13.75
C HIS A 83 8.41 2.55 12.95
N LYS A 84 7.30 3.13 13.46
CA LYS A 84 6.66 4.31 12.85
C LYS A 84 7.62 5.48 12.78
N THR A 85 8.18 5.87 13.92
CA THR A 85 9.12 6.98 14.00
C THR A 85 10.39 6.66 13.21
N ALA A 86 10.83 5.40 13.22
CA ALA A 86 11.94 4.97 12.37
C ALA A 86 11.68 5.26 10.88
N LEU A 87 10.52 4.84 10.35
CA LEU A 87 10.11 5.11 8.96
C LEU A 87 10.03 6.59 8.65
N GLU A 88 9.45 7.41 9.54
CA GLU A 88 9.40 8.87 9.36
C GLU A 88 10.80 9.47 9.17
N TYR A 89 11.77 9.05 9.99
CA TYR A 89 13.16 9.47 9.87
C TYR A 89 13.86 8.91 8.63
N PHE A 90 13.58 7.67 8.22
CA PHE A 90 14.12 7.10 6.98
C PHE A 90 13.58 7.82 5.74
N HIS A 91 12.29 8.18 5.71
CA HIS A 91 11.71 8.95 4.60
C HIS A 91 12.24 10.39 4.57
N LYS A 92 12.45 11.01 5.74
CA LYS A 92 13.18 12.29 5.81
C LYS A 92 14.57 12.15 5.21
N ALA A 93 15.33 11.13 5.61
CA ALA A 93 16.66 10.86 5.06
C ALA A 93 16.64 10.69 3.53
N LEU A 94 15.64 9.96 3.00
CA LEU A 94 15.49 9.72 1.57
C LEU A 94 15.24 11.01 0.79
N LYS A 95 14.38 11.91 1.31
CA LYS A 95 14.05 13.20 0.69
C LYS A 95 15.28 14.08 0.44
N TYR A 96 16.24 14.08 1.36
CA TYR A 96 17.49 14.86 1.23
C TYR A 96 18.50 14.28 0.22
N ILE A 97 18.25 13.09 -0.33
CA ILE A 97 19.18 12.39 -1.24
C ILE A 97 18.60 12.21 -2.64
N GLU A 98 17.31 12.51 -2.85
CA GLU A 98 16.55 12.04 -4.01
C GLU A 98 17.00 12.65 -5.36
N GLU A 99 17.61 13.84 -5.37
CA GLU A 99 18.05 14.53 -6.59
C GLU A 99 19.58 14.54 -6.82
N HIS A 100 20.42 14.56 -5.78
CA HIS A 100 21.89 14.72 -5.90
C HIS A 100 22.73 13.90 -4.89
N GLY A 101 22.12 12.97 -4.15
CA GLY A 101 22.81 12.24 -3.08
C GLY A 101 23.63 11.03 -3.58
N LYS A 102 24.63 10.63 -2.76
CA LYS A 102 25.46 9.44 -3.03
C LYS A 102 24.59 8.17 -3.08
N GLU A 103 24.72 7.39 -4.17
CA GLU A 103 23.95 6.16 -4.37
C GLU A 103 24.09 5.16 -3.21
N GLU A 104 25.27 5.06 -2.60
CA GLU A 104 25.51 4.20 -1.44
C GLU A 104 24.61 4.54 -0.25
N VAL A 105 24.45 5.82 0.06
CA VAL A 105 23.61 6.28 1.18
C VAL A 105 22.14 6.01 0.86
N LYS A 106 21.73 6.20 -0.40
CA LYS A 106 20.38 5.87 -0.88
C LYS A 106 20.07 4.37 -0.71
N SER A 107 21.02 3.50 -1.04
CA SER A 107 20.89 2.05 -0.84
C SER A 107 20.70 1.70 0.64
N ASN A 108 21.53 2.29 1.52
CA ASN A 108 21.44 2.04 2.96
C ASN A 108 20.06 2.45 3.52
N ILE A 109 19.53 3.60 3.09
CA ILE A 109 18.20 4.07 3.51
C ILE A 109 17.11 3.12 3.02
N TYR A 110 17.15 2.67 1.75
CA TYR A 110 16.21 1.67 1.25
C TYR A 110 16.29 0.36 2.04
N ASN A 111 17.48 -0.10 2.40
CA ASN A 111 17.64 -1.27 3.24
C ASN A 111 17.06 -1.06 4.66
N SER A 112 17.22 0.12 5.25
CA SER A 112 16.63 0.47 6.55
C SER A 112 15.10 0.51 6.50
N ILE A 113 14.52 1.10 5.45
CA ILE A 113 13.07 1.11 5.21
C ILE A 113 12.54 -0.31 5.04
N GLY A 114 13.24 -1.13 4.23
CA GLY A 114 12.91 -2.54 4.06
C GLY A 114 12.93 -3.31 5.37
N ALA A 115 13.90 -3.05 6.25
CA ALA A 115 13.97 -3.64 7.59
C ALA A 115 12.80 -3.25 8.48
N SER A 116 12.39 -1.98 8.48
CA SER A 116 11.18 -1.55 9.20
C SER A 116 9.93 -2.26 8.70
N TYR A 117 9.72 -2.34 7.38
CA TYR A 117 8.57 -3.04 6.82
C TYR A 117 8.61 -4.56 7.09
N ASN A 118 9.80 -5.16 7.10
CA ASN A 118 9.95 -6.58 7.45
C ASN A 118 9.53 -6.84 8.90
N PHE A 119 9.96 -5.99 9.82
CA PHE A 119 9.59 -6.11 11.23
C PHE A 119 8.07 -5.98 11.44
N GLN A 120 7.43 -5.11 10.65
CA GLN A 120 5.97 -4.94 10.61
C GLN A 120 5.22 -6.10 9.93
N GLY A 121 5.92 -7.12 9.39
CA GLY A 121 5.29 -8.20 8.64
C GLY A 121 4.80 -7.79 7.25
N ASN A 122 5.05 -6.55 6.81
CA ASN A 122 4.76 -6.08 5.47
C ASN A 122 5.85 -6.53 4.48
N TYR A 123 5.82 -7.83 4.18
CA TYR A 123 6.82 -8.49 3.36
C TYR A 123 6.89 -7.99 1.91
N ALA A 124 5.77 -7.51 1.36
CA ALA A 124 5.71 -6.97 0.00
C ALA A 124 6.53 -5.67 -0.13
N ASN A 125 6.26 -4.70 0.75
CA ASN A 125 7.01 -3.43 0.75
C ASN A 125 8.46 -3.66 1.16
N ALA A 126 8.71 -4.53 2.15
CA ALA A 126 10.07 -4.89 2.54
C ALA A 126 10.87 -5.42 1.35
N LEU A 127 10.29 -6.35 0.58
CA LEU A 127 10.91 -6.91 -0.61
C LEU A 127 11.15 -5.85 -1.70
N GLU A 128 10.19 -4.96 -1.93
CA GLU A 128 10.35 -3.86 -2.90
C GLU A 128 11.56 -2.98 -2.56
N PHE A 129 11.66 -2.51 -1.31
CA PHE A 129 12.75 -1.66 -0.87
C PHE A 129 14.09 -2.40 -0.84
N TYR A 130 14.12 -3.68 -0.46
CA TYR A 130 15.32 -4.50 -0.58
C TYR A 130 15.75 -4.69 -2.04
N LEU A 131 14.84 -4.87 -2.99
CA LEU A 131 15.18 -4.96 -4.41
C LEU A 131 15.70 -3.62 -4.96
N LYS A 132 15.14 -2.50 -4.53
CA LYS A 132 15.66 -1.15 -4.85
C LYS A 132 17.09 -0.97 -4.33
N SER A 133 17.35 -1.38 -3.08
CA SER A 133 18.71 -1.37 -2.50
C SER A 133 19.65 -2.29 -3.28
N LEU A 134 19.25 -3.54 -3.55
CA LEU A 134 20.07 -4.52 -4.27
C LEU A 134 20.52 -4.00 -5.64
N LYS A 135 19.61 -3.40 -6.41
CA LYS A 135 19.91 -2.84 -7.73
C LYS A 135 20.98 -1.76 -7.69
N ILE A 136 21.03 -0.99 -6.60
CA ILE A 136 22.08 0.02 -6.39
C ILE A 136 23.39 -0.67 -5.99
N GLU A 137 23.37 -1.59 -5.03
CA GLU A 137 24.59 -2.31 -4.60
C GLU A 137 25.25 -3.07 -5.75
N GLU A 138 24.45 -3.67 -6.65
CA GLU A 138 24.93 -4.34 -7.87
C GLU A 138 25.60 -3.35 -8.84
N ARG A 139 25.02 -2.16 -9.02
CA ARG A 139 25.61 -1.10 -9.86
C ARG A 139 26.93 -0.59 -9.28
N LEU A 140 27.01 -0.47 -7.96
CA LEU A 140 28.21 -0.05 -7.24
C LEU A 140 29.25 -1.17 -7.10
N ASN A 141 28.90 -2.42 -7.47
CA ASN A 141 29.70 -3.61 -7.22
C ASN A 141 30.12 -3.76 -5.74
N ASN A 142 29.25 -3.32 -4.83
CA ASN A 142 29.49 -3.37 -3.40
C ASN A 142 29.11 -4.75 -2.83
N LYS A 143 30.08 -5.66 -2.81
CA LYS A 143 29.87 -7.04 -2.33
C LYS A 143 29.32 -7.12 -0.91
N ILE A 144 29.76 -6.25 0.00
CA ILE A 144 29.27 -6.22 1.40
C ILE A 144 27.79 -5.86 1.43
N GLY A 145 27.41 -4.81 0.68
CA GLY A 145 26.03 -4.37 0.52
C GLY A 145 25.15 -5.47 -0.08
N MET A 146 25.58 -6.09 -1.18
CA MET A 146 24.87 -7.20 -1.83
C MET A 146 24.63 -8.38 -0.88
N ALA A 147 25.66 -8.82 -0.14
CA ALA A 147 25.52 -9.94 0.79
C ALA A 147 24.50 -9.65 1.89
N ARG A 148 24.48 -8.44 2.42
CA ARG A 148 23.51 -7.98 3.42
C ARG A 148 22.09 -7.97 2.86
N VAL A 149 21.89 -7.42 1.67
CA VAL A 149 20.56 -7.33 1.05
C VAL A 149 20.04 -8.72 0.64
N TYR A 150 20.88 -9.60 0.08
CA TYR A 150 20.49 -10.98 -0.19
C TYR A 150 20.07 -11.73 1.07
N ASN A 151 20.76 -11.53 2.20
CA ASN A 151 20.34 -12.11 3.47
C ASN A 151 18.95 -11.60 3.88
N ASN A 152 18.70 -10.29 3.77
CA ASN A 152 17.41 -9.71 4.13
C ASN A 152 16.27 -10.21 3.22
N ILE A 153 16.51 -10.32 1.91
CA ILE A 153 15.55 -10.94 0.97
C ILE A 153 15.30 -12.41 1.32
N GLY A 154 16.34 -13.15 1.72
CA GLY A 154 16.20 -14.54 2.18
C GLY A 154 15.28 -14.66 3.39
N ILE A 155 15.38 -13.74 4.36
CA ILE A 155 14.49 -13.66 5.53
C ILE A 155 13.03 -13.42 5.10
N ILE A 156 12.79 -12.55 4.12
CA ILE A 156 11.43 -12.33 3.59
C ILE A 156 10.84 -13.62 3.02
N TYR A 157 11.61 -14.35 2.21
CA TYR A 157 11.13 -15.62 1.67
C TYR A 157 10.96 -16.71 2.75
N TYR A 158 11.75 -16.64 3.83
CA TYR A 158 11.63 -17.56 4.96
C TYR A 158 10.27 -17.39 5.64
N TYR A 159 9.88 -16.16 5.97
CA TYR A 159 8.56 -15.90 6.58
C TYR A 159 7.39 -16.19 5.63
N ASN A 160 7.61 -16.11 4.32
CA ASN A 160 6.64 -16.55 3.32
C ASN A 160 6.63 -18.08 3.09
N ASN A 161 7.33 -18.86 3.91
CA ASN A 161 7.47 -20.33 3.80
C ASN A 161 8.02 -20.82 2.43
N ASN A 162 8.70 -19.96 1.66
CA ASN A 162 9.30 -20.32 0.38
C ASN A 162 10.77 -20.72 0.60
N PHE A 163 10.97 -21.91 1.18
CA PHE A 163 12.29 -22.36 1.61
C PHE A 163 13.28 -22.56 0.45
N GLU A 164 12.80 -22.85 -0.76
CA GLU A 164 13.66 -22.94 -1.96
C GLU A 164 14.33 -21.60 -2.25
N LYS A 165 13.55 -20.52 -2.32
CA LYS A 165 14.09 -19.17 -2.53
C LYS A 165 14.90 -18.68 -1.34
N THR A 166 14.48 -18.99 -0.11
CA THR A 166 15.26 -18.67 1.09
C THR A 166 16.69 -19.23 1.00
N LEU A 167 16.82 -20.53 0.68
CA LEU A 167 18.12 -21.18 0.53
C LEU A 167 18.93 -20.58 -0.63
N GLU A 168 18.29 -20.23 -1.74
CA GLU A 168 18.95 -19.55 -2.86
C GLU A 168 19.62 -18.25 -2.41
N PHE A 169 18.86 -17.36 -1.76
CA PHE A 169 19.34 -16.05 -1.33
C PHE A 169 20.32 -16.13 -0.16
N PHE A 170 20.10 -17.01 0.83
CA PHE A 170 21.08 -17.24 1.90
C PHE A 170 22.40 -17.80 1.37
N LYS A 171 22.37 -18.71 0.37
CA LYS A 171 23.61 -19.20 -0.26
C LYS A 171 24.32 -18.13 -1.06
N LYS A 172 23.60 -17.27 -1.79
CA LYS A 172 24.19 -16.10 -2.46
C LYS A 172 24.92 -15.19 -1.46
N SER A 173 24.28 -14.89 -0.32
CA SER A 173 24.89 -14.11 0.75
C SER A 173 26.14 -14.81 1.34
N LEU A 174 26.02 -16.10 1.67
CA LEU A 174 27.11 -16.90 2.24
C LEU A 174 28.33 -16.95 1.32
N ASN A 175 28.13 -17.19 0.01
CA ASN A 175 29.24 -17.26 -0.95
C ASN A 175 30.02 -15.95 -1.00
N ILE A 176 29.34 -14.81 -1.03
CA ILE A 176 30.00 -13.51 -0.99
C ILE A 176 30.75 -13.32 0.34
N ARG A 177 30.16 -13.69 1.47
CA ARG A 177 30.79 -13.56 2.80
C ARG A 177 32.03 -14.44 2.93
N LEU A 178 32.01 -15.64 2.34
CA LEU A 178 33.17 -16.54 2.24
C LEU A 178 34.29 -15.91 1.41
N GLU A 179 33.98 -15.30 0.26
CA GLU A 179 34.95 -14.57 -0.56
C GLU A 179 35.59 -13.40 0.20
N LEU A 180 34.83 -12.73 1.07
CA LEU A 180 35.29 -11.58 1.86
C LEU A 180 36.04 -11.98 3.15
N GLY A 181 35.97 -13.24 3.57
CA GLY A 181 36.56 -13.69 4.84
C GLY A 181 35.88 -13.14 6.10
N ASP A 182 34.65 -12.63 5.99
CA ASP A 182 33.90 -12.07 7.13
C ASP A 182 33.33 -13.19 8.01
N SER A 183 34.16 -13.63 8.97
CA SER A 183 33.86 -14.78 9.82
C SER A 183 32.57 -14.59 10.65
N SER A 184 32.28 -13.37 11.10
CA SER A 184 31.06 -13.07 11.87
C SER A 184 29.80 -13.27 11.02
N SER A 185 29.81 -12.70 9.82
CA SER A 185 28.68 -12.83 8.89
C SER A 185 28.53 -14.24 8.33
N ILE A 186 29.62 -15.00 8.18
CA ILE A 186 29.59 -16.42 7.80
C ILE A 186 28.84 -17.25 8.85
N MET A 187 29.15 -17.09 10.14
CA MET A 187 28.44 -17.77 11.23
C MET A 187 26.93 -17.50 11.18
N GLY A 188 26.53 -16.23 11.04
CA GLY A 188 25.11 -15.86 10.90
C GLY A 188 24.44 -16.51 9.68
N SER A 189 25.16 -16.66 8.57
CA SER A 189 24.65 -17.34 7.36
C SER A 189 24.46 -18.84 7.59
N TYR A 190 25.39 -19.49 8.27
CA TYR A 190 25.26 -20.90 8.64
C TYR A 190 24.09 -21.13 9.57
N ASN A 191 23.90 -20.28 10.59
CA ASN A 191 22.73 -20.35 11.46
C ASN A 191 21.41 -20.20 10.69
N ASN A 192 21.31 -19.21 9.80
CA ASN A 192 20.11 -19.00 8.97
C ASN A 192 19.80 -20.21 8.06
N ILE A 193 20.83 -20.82 7.46
CA ILE A 193 20.64 -22.01 6.61
C ILE A 193 20.30 -23.25 7.44
N GLY A 194 20.92 -23.40 8.61
CA GLY A 194 20.61 -24.46 9.57
C GLY A 194 19.16 -24.41 10.02
N GLU A 195 18.66 -23.21 10.31
CA GLU A 195 17.26 -22.96 10.68
C GLU A 195 16.29 -23.42 9.59
N VAL A 196 16.55 -23.06 8.33
CA VAL A 196 15.74 -23.51 7.19
C VAL A 196 15.72 -25.04 7.09
N HIS A 197 16.86 -25.69 7.34
CA HIS A 197 16.90 -27.14 7.34
C HIS A 197 16.14 -27.75 8.52
N ARG A 198 16.12 -27.12 9.70
CA ARG A 198 15.32 -27.55 10.86
C ARG A 198 13.82 -27.47 10.55
N GLU A 199 13.35 -26.36 10.00
CA GLU A 199 11.93 -26.19 9.60
C GLU A 199 11.50 -27.19 8.52
N LYS A 200 12.40 -27.51 7.58
CA LYS A 200 12.18 -28.59 6.59
C LYS A 200 12.32 -30.00 7.19
N LYS A 201 12.51 -30.15 8.51
CA LYS A 201 12.75 -31.41 9.25
C LYS A 201 13.97 -32.19 8.77
N ASN A 202 14.94 -31.53 8.13
CA ASN A 202 16.21 -32.10 7.70
C ASN A 202 17.26 -31.95 8.82
N PHE A 203 17.01 -32.57 9.97
CA PHE A 203 17.77 -32.35 11.21
C PHE A 203 19.28 -32.60 11.07
N ASN A 204 19.69 -33.63 10.30
CA ASN A 204 21.11 -33.89 10.05
C ASN A 204 21.82 -32.72 9.35
N ARG A 205 21.15 -32.07 8.39
CA ARG A 205 21.71 -30.89 7.71
C ARG A 205 21.68 -29.67 8.61
N ALA A 206 20.64 -29.50 9.43
CA ALA A 206 20.57 -28.43 10.41
C ALA A 206 21.77 -28.52 11.38
N LEU A 207 22.02 -29.71 11.93
CA LEU A 207 23.17 -29.98 12.80
C LEU A 207 24.50 -29.68 12.11
N ASP A 208 24.72 -30.13 10.87
CA ASP A 208 25.95 -29.83 10.12
C ASP A 208 26.21 -28.32 10.01
N TYR A 209 25.19 -27.52 9.68
CA TYR A 209 25.33 -26.07 9.59
C TYR A 209 25.53 -25.39 10.94
N PHE A 210 24.80 -25.80 11.99
CA PHE A 210 24.98 -25.25 13.33
C PHE A 210 26.35 -25.63 13.93
N THR A 211 26.85 -26.83 13.67
CA THR A 211 28.21 -27.24 14.06
C THR A 211 29.28 -26.42 13.34
N LYS A 212 29.12 -26.15 12.04
CA LYS A 212 30.03 -25.24 11.33
C LYS A 212 30.06 -23.83 11.93
N SER A 213 28.90 -23.32 12.37
CA SER A 213 28.86 -22.04 13.08
C SER A 213 29.53 -22.13 14.45
N LEU A 214 29.36 -23.23 15.18
CA LEU A 214 29.96 -23.47 16.49
C LEU A 214 31.50 -23.52 16.40
N GLU A 215 32.05 -24.33 15.49
CA GLU A 215 33.50 -24.48 15.30
C GLU A 215 34.17 -23.13 14.98
N MET A 216 33.50 -22.32 14.15
CA MET A 216 33.97 -20.97 13.83
C MET A 216 33.92 -20.03 15.04
N ALA A 217 32.83 -20.07 15.82
CA ALA A 217 32.69 -19.26 17.03
C ALA A 217 33.75 -19.65 18.09
N GLU A 218 34.06 -20.93 18.23
CA GLU A 218 35.12 -21.44 19.10
C GLU A 218 36.50 -20.94 18.67
N HIS A 219 36.81 -21.01 17.37
CA HIS A 219 38.06 -20.51 16.81
C HIS A 219 38.25 -19.00 17.06
N LEU A 220 37.17 -18.22 17.01
CA LEU A 220 37.18 -16.77 17.28
C LEU A 220 37.09 -16.43 18.78
N ALA A 221 36.93 -17.43 19.64
CA ALA A 221 36.59 -17.26 21.05
C ALA A 221 35.36 -16.34 21.27
N ASP A 222 34.39 -16.39 20.36
CA ASP A 222 33.14 -15.64 20.44
C ASP A 222 32.14 -16.37 21.35
N LYS A 223 32.14 -16.00 22.63
CA LYS A 223 31.23 -16.58 23.62
C LYS A 223 29.76 -16.45 23.26
N ARG A 224 29.33 -15.33 22.64
CA ARG A 224 27.94 -15.16 22.22
C ARG A 224 27.58 -16.11 21.08
N GLY A 225 28.46 -16.20 20.07
CA GLY A 225 28.29 -17.14 18.96
C GLY A 225 28.23 -18.61 19.41
N ILE A 226 29.08 -19.00 20.37
CA ILE A 226 29.08 -20.35 20.96
C ILE A 226 27.75 -20.64 21.66
N ALA A 227 27.27 -19.73 22.52
CA ALA A 227 26.01 -19.90 23.23
C ALA A 227 24.81 -20.00 22.28
N GLN A 228 24.79 -19.17 21.23
CA GLN A 228 23.77 -19.21 20.19
C GLN A 228 23.76 -20.55 19.43
N ALA A 229 24.94 -21.04 19.03
CA ALA A 229 25.05 -22.31 18.32
C ALA A 229 24.61 -23.49 19.20
N TYR A 230 24.94 -23.49 20.50
CA TYR A 230 24.43 -24.48 21.43
C TYR A 230 22.91 -24.43 21.58
N GLY A 231 22.31 -23.24 21.67
CA GLY A 231 20.85 -23.10 21.69
C GLY A 231 20.19 -23.65 20.41
N ASN A 232 20.77 -23.37 19.24
CA ASN A 232 20.28 -23.89 17.96
C ASN A 232 20.38 -25.42 17.85
N ILE A 233 21.48 -26.00 18.32
CA ILE A 233 21.64 -27.47 18.40
C ILE A 233 20.63 -28.06 19.39
N GLY A 234 20.41 -27.40 20.54
CA GLY A 234 19.38 -27.76 21.51
C GLY A 234 17.98 -27.77 20.91
N ASN A 235 17.61 -26.77 20.11
CA ASN A 235 16.34 -26.74 19.35
C ASN A 235 16.19 -27.98 18.45
N VAL A 236 17.25 -28.39 17.74
CA VAL A 236 17.18 -29.57 16.87
C VAL A 236 16.95 -30.85 17.67
N TYR A 237 17.61 -31.02 18.81
CA TYR A 237 17.38 -32.18 19.67
C TYR A 237 16.01 -32.16 20.34
N GLN A 238 15.47 -30.97 20.64
CA GLN A 238 14.10 -30.80 21.10
C GLN A 238 13.10 -31.29 20.05
N ASP A 239 13.28 -30.92 18.77
CA ASP A 239 12.42 -31.37 17.66
C ASP A 239 12.54 -32.89 17.40
N LEU A 240 13.71 -33.47 17.70
CA LEU A 240 13.95 -34.92 17.67
C LEU A 240 13.38 -35.66 18.88
N ASN A 241 12.87 -34.94 19.90
CA ASN A 241 12.48 -35.47 21.21
C ASN A 241 13.61 -36.16 21.98
N ASP A 242 14.87 -35.79 21.72
CA ASP A 242 16.04 -36.22 22.51
C ASP A 242 16.24 -35.22 23.66
N PHE A 243 15.41 -35.35 24.69
CA PHE A 243 15.35 -34.40 25.80
C PHE A 243 16.63 -34.36 26.65
N GLU A 244 17.37 -35.47 26.72
CA GLU A 244 18.67 -35.53 27.39
C GLU A 244 19.66 -34.58 26.70
N LYS A 245 19.80 -34.68 25.37
CA LYS A 245 20.66 -33.77 24.62
C LYS A 245 20.13 -32.35 24.58
N THR A 246 18.82 -32.14 24.52
CA THR A 246 18.23 -30.80 24.70
C THR A 246 18.78 -30.16 25.97
N ARG A 247 18.67 -30.84 27.12
CA ARG A 247 19.17 -30.31 28.39
C ARG A 247 20.68 -30.09 28.35
N GLU A 248 21.46 -31.03 27.82
CA GLU A 248 22.91 -30.89 27.71
C GLU A 248 23.31 -29.60 26.99
N TYR A 249 22.75 -29.37 25.80
CA TYR A 249 23.10 -28.22 24.97
C TYR A 249 22.55 -26.89 25.52
N TYR A 250 21.33 -26.87 26.06
CA TYR A 250 20.81 -25.65 26.71
C TYR A 250 21.52 -25.33 28.02
N PHE A 251 22.02 -26.33 28.76
CA PHE A 251 22.83 -26.08 29.95
C PHE A 251 24.18 -25.45 29.58
N LYS A 252 24.85 -25.94 28.54
CA LYS A 252 26.06 -25.31 27.98
C LYS A 252 25.80 -23.86 27.53
N ALA A 253 24.66 -23.60 26.88
CA ALA A 253 24.27 -22.24 26.51
C ALA A 253 24.00 -21.36 27.74
N TYR A 254 23.30 -21.90 28.75
CA TYR A 254 23.00 -21.21 30.01
C TYR A 254 24.28 -20.76 30.75
N GLU A 255 25.28 -21.64 30.91
CA GLU A 255 26.53 -21.30 31.62
C GLU A 255 27.26 -20.12 30.96
N ILE A 256 27.30 -20.09 29.62
CA ILE A 256 27.92 -19.00 28.88
C ILE A 256 27.10 -17.72 29.01
N ASN A 257 25.78 -17.80 28.88
CA ASN A 257 24.91 -16.62 29.00
C ASN A 257 24.90 -16.05 30.42
N LEU A 258 25.07 -16.88 31.45
CA LEU A 258 25.28 -16.44 32.82
C LEU A 258 26.56 -15.63 32.98
N ALA A 259 27.66 -16.07 32.35
CA ALA A 259 28.92 -15.32 32.33
C ALA A 259 28.85 -14.01 31.52
N LEU A 260 27.89 -13.91 30.59
CA LEU A 260 27.65 -12.72 29.75
C LEU A 260 26.59 -11.77 30.32
N ASP A 261 25.91 -12.16 31.41
CA ASP A 261 24.74 -11.46 31.99
C ASP A 261 23.61 -11.21 30.96
N ASP A 262 23.43 -12.13 30.01
CA ASP A 262 22.35 -12.03 29.02
C ASP A 262 21.05 -12.61 29.60
N LYS A 263 20.33 -11.78 30.35
CA LYS A 263 19.09 -12.18 31.04
C LYS A 263 18.04 -12.80 30.10
N ASN A 264 17.93 -12.34 28.86
CA ASN A 264 16.95 -12.88 27.92
C ASN A 264 17.34 -14.30 27.49
N ALA A 265 18.59 -14.50 27.10
CA ALA A 265 19.11 -15.81 26.72
C ALA A 265 19.12 -16.79 27.91
N ILE A 266 19.37 -16.30 29.13
CA ILE A 266 19.27 -17.11 30.36
C ILE A 266 17.82 -17.60 30.57
N ALA A 267 16.82 -16.70 30.50
CA ALA A 267 15.42 -17.06 30.65
C ALA A 267 14.98 -18.10 29.60
N GLN A 268 15.43 -17.92 28.35
CA GLN A 268 15.14 -18.85 27.26
C GLN A 268 15.77 -20.24 27.51
N ALA A 269 17.03 -20.30 27.92
CA ALA A 269 17.69 -21.57 28.20
C ALA A 269 16.99 -22.34 29.34
N LEU A 270 16.64 -21.65 30.43
CA LEU A 270 15.89 -22.24 31.54
C LEU A 270 14.50 -22.73 31.11
N TYR A 271 13.81 -21.98 30.26
CA TYR A 271 12.52 -22.38 29.69
C TYR A 271 12.60 -23.69 28.91
N TYR A 272 13.60 -23.84 28.03
CA TYR A 272 13.76 -25.07 27.25
C TYR A 272 14.22 -26.26 28.10
N ILE A 273 15.06 -26.04 29.11
CA ILE A 273 15.41 -27.09 30.09
C ILE A 273 14.16 -27.54 30.86
N GLY A 274 13.33 -26.60 31.34
CA GLY A 274 12.07 -26.90 32.01
C GLY A 274 11.08 -27.66 31.11
N THR A 275 11.00 -27.28 29.84
CA THR A 275 10.18 -27.96 28.83
C THR A 275 10.66 -29.39 28.58
N ALA A 276 11.97 -29.62 28.52
CA ALA A 276 12.54 -30.96 28.36
C ALA A 276 12.18 -31.87 29.55
N TYR A 277 12.30 -31.38 30.79
CA TYR A 277 11.86 -32.11 31.98
C TYR A 277 10.34 -32.38 31.98
N ALA A 278 9.53 -31.41 31.54
CA ALA A 278 8.08 -31.57 31.45
C ALA A 278 7.69 -32.71 30.50
N LYS A 279 8.38 -32.84 29.37
CA LYS A 279 8.14 -33.91 28.38
C LYS A 279 8.59 -35.29 28.88
N GLU A 280 9.61 -35.34 29.74
CA GLU A 280 10.01 -36.56 30.45
C GLU A 280 9.12 -36.87 31.68
N GLN A 281 8.10 -36.05 31.95
CA GLN A 281 7.22 -36.13 33.12
C GLN A 281 7.91 -35.92 34.47
N ASP A 282 9.13 -35.36 34.48
CA ASP A 282 9.76 -34.87 35.71
C ASP A 282 9.21 -33.47 36.05
N PHE A 283 7.97 -33.45 36.49
CA PHE A 283 7.23 -32.21 36.77
C PHE A 283 7.87 -31.38 37.88
N LYS A 284 8.59 -32.03 38.82
CA LYS A 284 9.25 -31.32 39.92
C LYS A 284 10.37 -30.43 39.38
N ASN A 285 11.27 -30.99 38.58
CA ASN A 285 12.36 -30.22 37.98
C ASN A 285 11.83 -29.23 36.95
N ALA A 286 10.82 -29.62 36.14
CA ALA A 286 10.19 -28.71 35.18
C ALA A 286 9.67 -27.43 35.83
N VAL A 287 8.90 -27.56 36.93
CA VAL A 287 8.36 -26.41 37.68
C VAL A 287 9.48 -25.53 38.24
N ASP A 288 10.55 -26.12 38.78
CA ASP A 288 11.68 -25.34 39.32
C ASP A 288 12.35 -24.47 38.24
N TYR A 289 12.69 -25.08 37.10
CA TYR A 289 13.28 -24.36 35.97
C TYR A 289 12.33 -23.30 35.38
N PHE A 290 11.03 -23.60 35.28
CA PHE A 290 10.04 -22.62 34.83
C PHE A 290 9.90 -21.44 35.79
N MET A 291 9.96 -21.66 37.10
CA MET A 291 9.90 -20.58 38.09
C MET A 291 11.16 -19.70 38.05
N GLN A 292 12.34 -20.29 37.84
CA GLN A 292 13.57 -19.54 37.61
C GLN A 292 13.49 -18.70 36.32
N ALA A 293 13.03 -19.29 35.21
CA ALA A 293 12.81 -18.60 33.95
C ALA A 293 11.80 -17.45 34.10
N LEU A 294 10.70 -17.68 34.82
CA LEU A 294 9.63 -16.70 35.05
C LEU A 294 10.11 -15.49 35.83
N LYS A 295 10.96 -15.72 36.84
CA LYS A 295 11.56 -14.62 37.63
C LYS A 295 12.34 -13.69 36.72
N ILE A 296 13.23 -14.24 35.89
CA ILE A 296 14.07 -13.44 34.99
C ILE A 296 13.21 -12.78 33.91
N ALA A 297 12.26 -13.52 33.30
CA ALA A 297 11.36 -12.98 32.29
C ALA A 297 10.54 -11.79 32.80
N LYS A 298 10.11 -11.82 34.07
CA LYS A 298 9.45 -10.67 34.73
C LYS A 298 10.37 -9.49 34.96
N GLU A 299 11.63 -9.73 35.36
CA GLU A 299 12.62 -8.65 35.54
C GLU A 299 12.88 -7.88 34.24
N ILE A 300 12.88 -8.57 33.10
CA ILE A 300 13.13 -7.96 31.78
C ILE A 300 11.84 -7.64 31.01
N SER A 301 10.66 -7.79 31.63
CA SER A 301 9.36 -7.59 31.00
C SER A 301 9.16 -8.37 29.68
N ALA A 302 9.71 -9.58 29.57
CA ALA A 302 9.57 -10.43 28.39
C ALA A 302 8.20 -11.13 28.38
N LEU A 303 7.17 -10.42 27.91
CA LEU A 303 5.76 -10.86 27.94
C LEU A 303 5.54 -12.23 27.29
N GLU A 304 6.21 -12.51 26.17
CA GLU A 304 6.07 -13.77 25.44
C GLU A 304 6.60 -14.98 26.25
N HIS A 305 7.77 -14.83 26.89
CA HIS A 305 8.31 -15.85 27.79
C HIS A 305 7.39 -16.06 28.99
N ILE A 306 6.86 -14.98 29.59
CA ILE A 306 5.92 -15.06 30.72
C ILE A 306 4.66 -15.84 30.32
N LYS A 307 4.08 -15.52 29.16
CA LYS A 307 2.90 -16.21 28.61
C LYS A 307 3.18 -17.71 28.43
N ASN A 308 4.27 -18.07 27.74
CA ASN A 308 4.61 -19.46 27.44
C ASN A 308 4.89 -20.26 28.72
N ILE A 309 5.55 -19.65 29.71
CA ILE A 309 5.79 -20.30 31.01
C ILE A 309 4.47 -20.55 31.75
N TYR A 310 3.54 -19.60 31.76
CA TYR A 310 2.23 -19.79 32.41
C TYR A 310 1.39 -20.89 31.75
N GLN A 311 1.45 -21.01 30.43
CA GLN A 311 0.83 -22.12 29.72
C GLN A 311 1.41 -23.46 30.18
N ASN A 312 2.74 -23.62 30.14
CA ASN A 312 3.39 -24.88 30.53
C ASN A 312 3.15 -25.23 32.00
N LEU A 313 3.17 -24.24 32.91
CA LEU A 313 2.85 -24.47 34.33
C LEU A 313 1.39 -24.94 34.50
N SER A 314 0.44 -24.34 33.77
CA SER A 314 -0.96 -24.78 33.76
C SER A 314 -1.07 -26.25 33.34
N GLU A 315 -0.47 -26.61 32.21
CA GLU A 315 -0.48 -27.97 31.67
C GLU A 315 0.15 -28.99 32.63
N ILE A 316 1.25 -28.63 33.31
CA ILE A 316 1.91 -29.49 34.30
C ILE A 316 1.01 -29.71 35.53
N TYR A 317 0.41 -28.64 36.07
CA TYR A 317 -0.45 -28.77 37.25
C TYR A 317 -1.74 -29.53 36.94
N GLU A 318 -2.28 -29.38 35.73
CA GLU A 318 -3.40 -30.20 35.24
C GLU A 318 -3.00 -31.67 35.15
N ALA A 319 -1.86 -31.99 34.52
CA ALA A 319 -1.32 -33.36 34.45
C ALA A 319 -1.00 -33.96 35.83
N SER A 320 -0.72 -33.11 36.82
CA SER A 320 -0.47 -33.50 38.22
C SER A 320 -1.75 -33.59 39.07
N ASN A 321 -2.94 -33.42 38.48
CA ASN A 321 -4.25 -33.35 39.15
C ASN A 321 -4.37 -32.24 40.22
N ASN A 322 -3.60 -31.16 40.10
CA ASN A 322 -3.69 -29.97 40.95
C ASN A 322 -4.50 -28.87 40.25
N ASN A 323 -5.82 -29.04 40.24
CA ASN A 323 -6.74 -28.20 39.49
C ASN A 323 -6.74 -26.73 39.92
N ASP A 324 -6.46 -26.44 41.19
CA ASP A 324 -6.45 -25.07 41.72
C ASP A 324 -5.27 -24.26 41.15
N GLU A 325 -4.06 -24.83 41.17
CA GLU A 325 -2.88 -24.19 40.58
C GLU A 325 -2.96 -24.18 39.05
N ALA A 326 -3.49 -25.23 38.42
CA ALA A 326 -3.72 -25.25 36.97
C ALA A 326 -4.63 -24.09 36.54
N LEU A 327 -5.78 -23.92 37.19
CA LEU A 327 -6.73 -22.84 36.89
C LEU A 327 -6.11 -21.45 37.11
N LYS A 328 -5.30 -21.29 38.16
CA LYS A 328 -4.58 -20.04 38.45
C LYS A 328 -3.60 -19.67 37.35
N TYR A 329 -2.75 -20.62 36.92
CA TYR A 329 -1.80 -20.37 35.84
C TYR A 329 -2.48 -20.22 34.48
N TYR A 330 -3.57 -20.94 34.23
CA TYR A 330 -4.39 -20.75 33.04
C TYR A 330 -4.96 -19.32 32.95
N LYS A 331 -5.51 -18.78 34.05
CA LYS A 331 -6.00 -17.38 34.11
C LYS A 331 -4.88 -16.36 33.86
N LEU A 332 -3.69 -16.62 34.39
CA LEU A 332 -2.54 -15.76 34.14
C LEU A 332 -2.09 -15.83 32.67
N PHE A 333 -2.09 -17.02 32.08
CA PHE A 333 -1.85 -17.21 30.65
C PHE A 333 -2.86 -16.46 29.80
N THR A 334 -4.17 -16.58 30.06
CA THR A 334 -5.21 -15.87 29.29
C THR A 334 -5.05 -14.35 29.39
N ASN A 335 -4.79 -13.83 30.58
CA ASN A 335 -4.58 -12.38 30.76
C ASN A 335 -3.39 -11.86 29.96
N TYR A 336 -2.27 -12.59 29.94
CA TYR A 336 -1.09 -12.19 29.16
C TYR A 336 -1.30 -12.39 27.66
N LYS A 337 -1.97 -13.46 27.24
CA LYS A 337 -2.37 -13.68 25.83
C LYS A 337 -3.24 -12.54 25.33
N ASP A 338 -4.22 -12.11 26.13
CA ASP A 338 -5.14 -11.03 25.78
C ASP A 338 -4.43 -9.67 25.78
N SER A 339 -3.52 -9.42 26.73
CA SER A 339 -2.68 -8.22 26.74
C SER A 339 -1.77 -8.14 25.51
N ILE A 340 -1.13 -9.25 25.12
CA ILE A 340 -0.28 -9.31 23.92
C ILE A 340 -1.13 -9.15 22.66
N SER A 341 -2.31 -9.79 22.59
CA SER A 341 -3.22 -9.68 21.44
C SER A 341 -3.79 -8.27 21.30
N SER A 342 -4.15 -7.61 22.42
CA SER A 342 -4.61 -6.22 22.43
C SER A 342 -3.51 -5.27 21.97
N GLN A 343 -2.26 -5.49 22.40
CA GLN A 343 -1.11 -4.70 21.95
C GLN A 343 -0.81 -4.93 20.46
N MET A 344 -0.77 -6.18 20.00
CA MET A 344 -0.55 -6.51 18.58
C MET A 344 -1.66 -5.96 17.68
N ASN A 345 -2.91 -6.00 18.13
CA ASN A 345 -4.03 -5.41 17.40
C ASN A 345 -3.93 -3.87 17.36
N SER A 346 -3.51 -3.23 18.45
CA SER A 346 -3.25 -1.79 18.48
C SER A 346 -2.09 -1.37 17.57
N GLU A 347 -1.03 -2.17 17.49
CA GLU A 347 0.13 -1.91 16.62
C GLU A 347 -0.22 -2.16 15.15
N SER A 348 -0.94 -3.25 14.84
CA SER A 348 -1.46 -3.54 13.49
C SER A 348 -2.42 -2.46 13.01
N TYR A 349 -3.25 -1.94 13.91
CA TYR A 349 -4.18 -0.84 13.63
C TYR A 349 -3.45 0.48 13.35
N ALA A 350 -2.44 0.81 14.18
CA ALA A 350 -1.58 1.96 13.93
C ALA A 350 -0.87 1.82 12.58
N GLU A 351 -0.39 0.64 12.22
CA GLU A 351 0.26 0.36 10.94
C GLU A 351 -0.68 0.54 9.74
N LEU A 352 -1.90 0.02 9.82
CA LEU A 352 -2.89 0.15 8.76
C LEU A 352 -3.31 1.61 8.54
N ARG A 353 -3.47 2.37 9.63
CA ARG A 353 -3.70 3.82 9.58
C ARG A 353 -2.54 4.55 8.90
N ILE A 354 -1.29 4.19 9.23
CA ILE A 354 -0.10 4.82 8.65
C ILE A 354 0.04 4.49 7.16
N ARG A 355 -0.26 3.25 6.76
CA ARG A 355 -0.27 2.86 5.34
C ARG A 355 -1.24 3.74 4.56
N PHE A 356 -2.43 3.95 5.11
CA PHE A 356 -3.43 4.82 4.49
C PHE A 356 -2.97 6.28 4.42
N GLU A 357 -2.42 6.83 5.51
CA GLU A 357 -1.87 8.20 5.55
C GLU A 357 -0.70 8.38 4.57
N THR A 358 0.12 7.34 4.37
CA THR A 358 1.27 7.35 3.46
C THR A 358 0.81 7.25 2.00
N GLU A 359 -0.12 6.35 1.68
CA GLU A 359 -0.70 6.23 0.34
C GLU A 359 -1.43 7.52 -0.08
N GLN A 360 -2.14 8.19 0.84
CA GLN A 360 -2.74 9.49 0.58
C GLN A 360 -1.69 10.56 0.25
N LYS A 361 -0.64 10.66 1.06
CA LYS A 361 0.45 11.62 0.82
C LYS A 361 1.22 11.33 -0.47
N GLU A 362 1.40 10.07 -0.83
CA GLU A 362 2.03 9.70 -2.09
C GLU A 362 1.17 10.11 -3.29
N LYS A 363 -0.15 9.89 -3.23
CA LYS A 363 -1.08 10.39 -4.27
C LYS A 363 -1.09 11.91 -4.37
N GLU A 364 -1.08 12.62 -3.24
CA GLU A 364 -1.01 14.08 -3.20
C GLU A 364 0.30 14.60 -3.82
N ASN A 365 1.43 13.97 -3.50
CA ASN A 365 2.73 14.32 -4.08
C ASN A 365 2.81 14.01 -5.58
N GLU A 366 2.23 12.89 -6.05
CA GLU A 366 2.11 12.61 -7.48
C GLU A 366 1.27 13.67 -8.20
N LEU A 367 0.15 14.10 -7.61
CA LEU A 367 -0.69 15.17 -8.12
C LEU A 367 0.05 16.50 -8.22
N LEU A 368 0.79 16.88 -7.17
CA LEU A 368 1.63 18.07 -7.14
C LEU A 368 2.73 18.03 -8.22
N LYS A 369 3.29 16.85 -8.49
CA LYS A 369 4.31 16.67 -9.52
C LYS A 369 3.74 16.89 -10.92
N ILE A 370 2.57 16.30 -11.20
CA ILE A 370 1.84 16.50 -12.45
C ILE A 370 1.45 17.98 -12.62
N GLU A 371 0.98 18.64 -11.56
CA GLU A 371 0.59 20.05 -11.59
C GLU A 371 1.78 20.99 -11.85
N ASN A 372 2.94 20.68 -11.27
CA ASN A 372 4.19 21.39 -11.54
C ASN A 372 4.66 21.22 -12.99
N GLU A 373 4.61 20.00 -13.54
CA GLU A 373 4.94 19.74 -14.96
C GLU A 373 4.01 20.51 -15.92
N ILE A 374 2.70 20.53 -15.64
CA ILE A 374 1.72 21.31 -16.39
C ILE A 374 2.06 22.81 -16.31
N THR A 375 2.42 23.30 -15.13
CA THR A 375 2.76 24.71 -14.90
C THR A 375 4.04 25.11 -15.64
N GLU A 376 5.08 24.27 -15.59
CA GLU A 376 6.30 24.48 -16.38
C GLU A 376 6.01 24.51 -17.88
N SER A 377 5.18 23.58 -18.36
CA SER A 377 4.78 23.50 -19.76
C SER A 377 4.04 24.78 -20.20
N LYS A 378 3.11 25.28 -19.37
CA LYS A 378 2.41 26.56 -19.60
C LYS A 378 3.37 27.75 -19.63
N VAL A 379 4.36 27.80 -18.74
CA VAL A 379 5.38 28.86 -18.71
C VAL A 379 6.25 28.81 -19.98
N LYS A 380 6.71 27.62 -20.39
CA LYS A 380 7.46 27.43 -21.65
C LYS A 380 6.65 27.87 -22.85
N GLN A 381 5.36 27.51 -22.92
CA GLN A 381 4.45 27.93 -23.98
C GLN A 381 4.26 29.46 -24.00
N GLY A 382 4.11 30.09 -22.83
CA GLY A 382 4.02 31.55 -22.70
C GLY A 382 5.28 32.29 -23.18
N ILE A 383 6.47 31.76 -22.88
CA ILE A 383 7.75 32.29 -23.39
C ILE A 383 7.82 32.18 -24.92
N TYR A 384 7.39 31.05 -25.48
CA TYR A 384 7.32 30.86 -26.93
C TYR A 384 6.39 31.88 -27.61
N ILE A 385 5.16 32.05 -27.10
CA ILE A 385 4.19 32.99 -27.63
C ILE A 385 4.73 34.43 -27.56
N ARG A 386 5.37 34.81 -26.44
CA ARG A 386 6.01 36.13 -26.29
C ARG A 386 7.11 36.36 -27.33
N ASN A 387 7.96 35.37 -27.56
CA ASN A 387 9.05 35.48 -28.53
C ASN A 387 8.51 35.60 -29.97
N ILE A 388 7.42 34.90 -30.31
CA ILE A 388 6.71 35.04 -31.59
C ILE A 388 6.14 36.44 -31.75
N MET A 389 5.52 37.02 -30.71
CA MET A 389 4.99 38.39 -30.76
C MET A 389 6.10 39.43 -30.99
N ILE A 390 7.23 39.28 -30.29
CA ILE A 390 8.39 40.19 -30.45
C ILE A 390 8.95 40.10 -31.87
N SER A 391 9.17 38.88 -32.37
CA SER A 391 9.70 38.67 -33.72
C SER A 391 8.71 39.15 -34.81
N GLY A 392 7.40 38.94 -34.61
CA GLY A 392 6.35 39.50 -35.47
C GLY A 392 6.35 41.04 -35.48
N PHE A 393 6.53 41.69 -34.33
CA PHE A 393 6.63 43.14 -34.25
C PHE A 393 7.87 43.68 -34.99
N VAL A 394 9.01 43.01 -34.88
CA VAL A 394 10.24 43.36 -35.63
C VAL A 394 10.01 43.26 -37.13
N VAL A 395 9.30 42.23 -37.61
CA VAL A 395 8.94 42.07 -39.02
C VAL A 395 8.01 43.19 -39.49
N ILE A 396 7.01 43.58 -38.69
CA ILE A 396 6.10 44.69 -39.02
C ILE A 396 6.86 46.01 -39.13
N VAL A 397 7.75 46.31 -38.17
CA VAL A 397 8.58 47.53 -38.22
C VAL A 397 9.49 47.52 -39.44
N PHE A 398 10.08 46.38 -39.78
CA PHE A 398 10.87 46.22 -40.99
C PHE A 398 10.04 46.44 -42.27
N PHE A 399 8.82 45.94 -42.32
CA PHE A 399 7.88 46.19 -43.42
C PHE A 399 7.49 47.66 -43.53
N ILE A 400 7.23 48.33 -42.41
CA ILE A 400 6.95 49.77 -42.39
C ILE A 400 8.16 50.54 -42.94
N LEU A 401 9.39 50.17 -42.57
CA LEU A 401 10.61 50.77 -43.12
C LEU A 401 10.75 50.51 -44.64
N LEU A 402 10.44 49.30 -45.11
CA LEU A 402 10.43 48.99 -46.54
C LEU A 402 9.36 49.77 -47.30
N ILE A 403 8.16 49.92 -46.74
CA ILE A 403 7.08 50.71 -47.31
C ILE A 403 7.48 52.18 -47.37
N LEU A 404 8.06 52.73 -46.30
CA LEU A 404 8.56 54.11 -46.29
C LEU A 404 9.68 54.32 -47.31
N ARG A 405 10.60 53.37 -47.43
CA ARG A 405 11.66 53.38 -48.44
C ARG A 405 11.09 53.30 -49.86
N SER A 406 10.14 52.39 -50.09
CA SER A 406 9.44 52.23 -51.36
C SER A 406 8.65 53.48 -51.71
N PHE A 407 7.98 54.11 -50.74
CA PHE A 407 7.24 55.36 -50.92
C PHE A 407 8.19 56.52 -51.30
N TYR A 408 9.36 56.61 -50.67
CA TYR A 408 10.41 57.56 -51.04
C TYR A 408 10.98 57.30 -52.45
N GLN A 409 11.19 56.03 -52.82
CA GLN A 409 11.64 55.64 -54.17
C GLN A 409 10.56 55.91 -55.23
N ASN A 410 9.30 55.59 -54.94
CA ASN A 410 8.16 55.83 -55.82
C ASN A 410 7.91 57.34 -56.02
N LYS A 411 8.14 58.18 -55.01
CA LYS A 411 8.11 59.64 -55.18
C LYS A 411 9.21 60.14 -56.13
N LYS A 412 10.37 59.47 -56.14
CA LYS A 412 11.49 59.75 -57.05
C LYS A 412 11.21 59.24 -58.47
N ILE A 413 10.63 58.04 -58.59
CA ILE A 413 10.26 57.40 -59.86
C ILE A 413 9.07 58.10 -60.51
N ASN A 414 8.02 58.47 -59.75
CA ASN A 414 6.86 59.22 -60.27
C ASN A 414 7.22 60.62 -60.78
N LYS A 415 8.37 61.17 -60.37
CA LYS A 415 8.93 62.41 -60.96
C LYS A 415 9.60 62.17 -62.32
N GLN A 416 10.02 60.95 -62.61
CA GLN A 416 10.58 60.52 -63.89
C GLN A 416 9.54 59.85 -64.80
N LEU A 417 8.39 59.43 -64.26
CA LEU A 417 7.35 58.65 -64.92
C LEU A 417 6.18 59.50 -65.46
N SER A 418 6.42 60.78 -65.82
CA SER A 418 5.41 61.59 -66.54
C SER A 418 5.48 61.41 -68.06
N THR A 419 6.32 60.50 -68.57
CA THR A 419 6.69 60.50 -69.99
C THR A 419 6.38 59.20 -70.74
N GLN A 420 6.05 58.08 -70.10
CA GLN A 420 5.80 56.84 -70.83
C GLN A 420 4.77 55.96 -70.13
N THR A 421 3.58 55.91 -70.71
CA THR A 421 2.50 54.99 -70.35
C THR A 421 2.41 53.83 -71.34
N HIS A 422 2.21 52.64 -70.76
CA HIS A 422 1.24 51.61 -71.17
C HIS A 422 1.75 50.25 -71.69
N GLN A 423 1.21 49.22 -71.01
CA GLN A 423 0.89 47.83 -71.42
C GLN A 423 1.90 46.74 -71.03
N ILE A 424 1.36 45.65 -70.44
CA ILE A 424 1.96 44.38 -69.98
C ILE A 424 2.51 44.39 -68.53
N LEU A 425 1.66 44.32 -67.49
CA LEU A 425 2.11 43.85 -66.14
C LEU A 425 0.98 43.43 -65.16
N GLU A 426 -0.14 42.86 -65.61
CA GLU A 426 -1.24 42.50 -64.68
C GLU A 426 -1.32 41.01 -64.30
N GLN A 427 -0.53 40.13 -64.93
CA GLN A 427 -0.53 38.69 -64.61
C GLN A 427 0.64 38.23 -63.72
N SER A 428 1.77 38.93 -63.70
CA SER A 428 2.96 38.50 -62.95
C SER A 428 2.84 38.67 -61.43
N VAL A 429 2.13 39.71 -60.97
CA VAL A 429 2.02 40.05 -59.54
C VAL A 429 1.11 39.06 -58.76
N LYS A 430 0.07 38.53 -59.40
CA LYS A 430 -0.80 37.50 -58.78
C LYS A 430 -0.08 36.16 -58.62
N LEU A 431 0.78 35.80 -59.57
CA LEU A 431 1.55 34.55 -59.53
C LEU A 431 2.64 34.59 -58.44
N GLU A 432 3.24 35.77 -58.25
CA GLU A 432 4.31 35.98 -57.27
C GLU A 432 3.79 35.96 -55.83
N LEU A 433 2.61 36.54 -55.57
CA LEU A 433 1.94 36.46 -54.25
C LEU A 433 1.50 35.04 -53.89
N ALA A 434 0.97 34.28 -54.85
CA ALA A 434 0.60 32.88 -54.64
C ALA A 434 1.82 31.98 -54.40
N ASN A 435 2.93 32.24 -55.11
CA ASN A 435 4.20 31.54 -54.85
C ASN A 435 4.75 31.85 -53.46
N LEU A 436 4.64 33.09 -52.98
CA LEU A 436 5.09 33.48 -51.65
C LEU A 436 4.27 32.82 -50.53
N GLU A 437 2.97 32.63 -50.74
CA GLU A 437 2.07 31.97 -49.81
C GLU A 437 2.30 30.44 -49.78
N LEU A 438 2.53 29.84 -50.96
CA LEU A 438 2.95 28.44 -51.09
C LEU A 438 4.32 28.18 -50.45
N GLU A 439 5.26 29.11 -50.58
CA GLU A 439 6.60 29.01 -49.98
C GLU A 439 6.51 29.08 -48.45
N LYS A 440 5.66 29.95 -47.89
CA LYS A 440 5.37 30.01 -46.45
C LYS A 440 4.71 28.73 -45.92
N LEU A 441 3.69 28.21 -46.61
CA LEU A 441 3.04 26.95 -46.23
C LEU A 441 4.00 25.75 -46.32
N SER A 442 4.88 25.75 -47.32
CA SER A 442 5.96 24.76 -47.47
C SER A 442 6.99 24.83 -46.33
N ILE A 443 7.37 26.02 -45.88
CA ILE A 443 8.28 26.19 -44.74
C ILE A 443 7.63 25.68 -43.45
N VAL A 444 6.37 26.04 -43.18
CA VAL A 444 5.64 25.56 -42.00
C VAL A 444 5.54 24.03 -42.01
N ALA A 445 5.19 23.41 -43.15
CA ALA A 445 5.12 21.96 -43.29
C ALA A 445 6.48 21.25 -43.20
N LYS A 446 7.59 21.94 -43.54
CA LYS A 446 8.96 21.43 -43.39
C LYS A 446 9.47 21.49 -41.94
N GLU A 447 9.07 22.51 -41.20
CA GLU A 447 9.54 22.79 -39.83
C GLU A 447 8.68 22.10 -38.75
N THR A 448 7.57 21.44 -39.10
CA THR A 448 6.78 20.69 -38.11
C THR A 448 7.55 19.48 -37.59
N SER A 449 7.48 19.23 -36.28
CA SER A 449 8.00 18.01 -35.64
C SER A 449 7.25 16.74 -36.07
N ASN A 450 6.01 16.88 -36.52
CA ASN A 450 5.19 15.78 -37.05
C ASN A 450 5.67 15.36 -38.43
N ALA A 451 5.53 14.07 -38.71
CA ALA A 451 5.81 13.52 -40.02
C ALA A 451 4.61 13.77 -40.94
N VAL A 452 4.86 14.40 -42.09
CA VAL A 452 3.83 14.74 -43.08
C VAL A 452 4.17 14.03 -44.38
N VAL A 453 3.20 13.26 -44.87
CA VAL A 453 3.30 12.47 -46.09
C VAL A 453 2.21 12.92 -47.06
N ILE A 454 2.60 13.26 -48.29
CA ILE A 454 1.67 13.57 -49.37
C ILE A 454 1.58 12.37 -50.29
N ILE A 455 0.36 11.94 -50.57
CA ILE A 455 0.03 10.73 -51.30
C ILE A 455 -0.83 11.12 -52.51
N ASP A 456 -0.56 10.50 -53.66
CA ASP A 456 -1.33 10.70 -54.87
C ASP A 456 -2.70 10.01 -54.80
N LYS A 457 -3.50 10.18 -55.86
CA LYS A 457 -4.83 9.54 -55.99
C LYS A 457 -4.81 8.01 -56.07
N ASN A 458 -3.64 7.40 -56.31
CA ASN A 458 -3.46 5.95 -56.42
C ASN A 458 -2.92 5.33 -55.11
N GLY A 459 -2.63 6.16 -54.11
CA GLY A 459 -2.08 5.73 -52.82
C GLY A 459 -0.55 5.70 -52.76
N ASP A 460 0.15 6.25 -53.76
CA ASP A 460 1.61 6.30 -53.79
C ASP A 460 2.15 7.59 -53.17
N ILE A 461 3.20 7.48 -52.35
CA ILE A 461 3.88 8.61 -51.72
C ILE A 461 4.56 9.48 -52.79
N GLU A 462 4.17 10.75 -52.85
CA GLU A 462 4.82 11.76 -53.70
C GLU A 462 5.84 12.60 -52.93
N TRP A 463 5.63 12.81 -51.63
CA TRP A 463 6.49 13.69 -50.85
C TRP A 463 6.44 13.39 -49.35
N LEU A 464 7.57 13.65 -48.68
CA LEU A 464 7.77 13.50 -47.24
C LEU A 464 8.46 14.75 -46.70
N ASN A 465 8.08 15.21 -45.50
CA ASN A 465 8.77 16.31 -44.83
C ASN A 465 9.99 15.85 -44.00
N ALA A 466 10.74 16.79 -43.44
CA ALA A 466 11.88 16.49 -42.56
C ALA A 466 11.45 15.81 -41.25
N GLY A 467 10.24 16.09 -40.76
CA GLY A 467 9.64 15.40 -39.61
C GLY A 467 9.53 13.88 -39.79
N PHE A 468 9.25 13.42 -41.02
CA PHE A 468 9.26 11.98 -41.36
C PHE A 468 10.62 11.34 -41.14
N SER A 469 11.68 11.98 -41.63
CA SER A 469 13.05 11.51 -41.42
C SER A 469 13.45 11.52 -39.95
N ASN A 470 12.99 12.51 -39.18
CA ASN A 470 13.29 12.61 -37.75
C ASN A 470 12.58 11.51 -36.92
N ILE A 471 11.32 11.21 -37.21
CA ILE A 471 10.54 10.19 -36.49
C ILE A 471 11.00 8.78 -36.88
N TYR A 472 11.15 8.49 -38.18
CA TYR A 472 11.37 7.13 -38.66
C TYR A 472 12.83 6.80 -39.00
N GLY A 473 13.69 7.81 -39.17
CA GLY A 473 15.11 7.65 -39.48
C GLY A 473 15.43 7.38 -40.96
N TYR A 474 14.42 7.38 -41.85
CA TYR A 474 14.60 7.11 -43.28
C TYR A 474 14.53 8.38 -44.12
N SER A 475 15.38 8.48 -45.16
CA SER A 475 15.16 9.45 -46.24
C SER A 475 14.07 8.98 -47.20
N HIS A 476 13.55 9.88 -48.05
CA HIS A 476 12.51 9.53 -49.03
C HIS A 476 12.91 8.40 -49.99
N ASP A 477 14.12 8.49 -50.56
CA ASP A 477 14.62 7.48 -51.49
C ASP A 477 14.90 6.15 -50.80
N GLU A 478 15.42 6.18 -49.56
CA GLU A 478 15.64 4.98 -48.76
C GLU A 478 14.32 4.30 -48.39
N PHE A 479 13.35 5.06 -47.89
CA PHE A 479 12.07 4.51 -47.44
C PHE A 479 11.29 3.87 -48.59
N THR A 480 11.19 4.57 -49.73
CA THR A 480 10.46 4.07 -50.90
C THR A 480 11.13 2.87 -51.57
N THR A 481 12.44 2.73 -51.44
CA THR A 481 13.21 1.59 -51.95
C THR A 481 13.09 0.36 -51.03
N ILE A 482 13.13 0.56 -49.71
CA ILE A 482 13.16 -0.53 -48.73
C ILE A 482 11.74 -1.03 -48.39
N LYS A 483 10.80 -0.11 -48.16
CA LYS A 483 9.43 -0.41 -47.71
C LYS A 483 8.42 -0.39 -48.85
N GLY A 484 8.71 0.33 -49.94
CA GLY A 484 7.79 0.55 -51.04
C GLY A 484 7.09 1.91 -50.97
N LYS A 485 6.24 2.18 -51.96
CA LYS A 485 5.69 3.53 -52.22
C LYS A 485 4.21 3.66 -51.85
N ASN A 486 3.51 2.54 -51.78
CA ASN A 486 2.04 2.54 -51.68
C ASN A 486 1.58 2.38 -50.23
N ILE A 487 0.69 3.27 -49.78
CA ILE A 487 0.21 3.34 -48.38
C ILE A 487 -0.40 2.02 -47.89
N LEU A 488 -1.09 1.28 -48.76
CA LEU A 488 -1.73 0.01 -48.41
C LEU A 488 -0.75 -1.13 -48.12
N ARG A 489 0.51 -0.99 -48.57
CA ARG A 489 1.56 -2.00 -48.35
C ARG A 489 2.51 -1.65 -47.23
N ILE A 490 2.69 -0.36 -46.96
CA ILE A 490 3.65 0.14 -45.97
C ILE A 490 3.05 0.34 -44.59
N SER A 491 1.73 0.50 -44.48
CA SER A 491 1.08 0.72 -43.19
C SER A 491 1.12 -0.54 -42.32
N SER A 492 1.50 -0.35 -41.06
CA SER A 492 1.51 -1.41 -40.04
C SER A 492 0.11 -1.77 -39.55
N ASN A 493 -0.92 -0.96 -39.89
CA ASN A 493 -2.30 -1.21 -39.47
C ASN A 493 -2.98 -2.22 -40.43
N PRO A 494 -3.47 -3.37 -39.91
CA PRO A 494 -4.09 -4.41 -40.74
C PRO A 494 -5.37 -3.94 -41.46
N ASN A 495 -6.03 -2.89 -40.97
CA ASN A 495 -7.30 -2.38 -41.49
C ASN A 495 -7.13 -1.09 -42.31
N ILE A 496 -5.91 -0.78 -42.76
CA ILE A 496 -5.62 0.47 -43.48
C ILE A 496 -6.51 0.69 -44.72
N LYS A 497 -6.89 -0.39 -45.39
CA LYS A 497 -7.77 -0.32 -46.57
C LYS A 497 -9.16 0.20 -46.21
N GLU A 498 -9.76 -0.34 -45.15
CA GLU A 498 -11.10 0.07 -44.69
C GLU A 498 -11.08 1.53 -44.20
N ILE A 499 -10.03 1.91 -43.47
CA ILE A 499 -9.84 3.28 -42.97
C ILE A 499 -9.68 4.28 -44.13
N LEU A 500 -8.93 3.90 -45.18
CA LEU A 500 -8.77 4.70 -46.37
C LEU A 500 -10.09 4.84 -47.14
N ASP A 501 -10.82 3.73 -47.31
CA ASP A 501 -12.12 3.73 -47.97
C ASP A 501 -13.12 4.61 -47.20
N GLU A 502 -13.16 4.53 -45.87
CA GLU A 502 -13.98 5.39 -45.01
C GLU A 502 -13.64 6.88 -45.18
N CYS A 503 -12.35 7.21 -45.16
CA CYS A 503 -11.83 8.57 -45.33
C CYS A 503 -12.27 9.17 -46.68
N LEU A 504 -12.17 8.39 -47.75
CA LEU A 504 -12.55 8.81 -49.11
C LEU A 504 -14.07 8.92 -49.29
N LEU A 505 -14.84 7.97 -48.74
CA LEU A 505 -16.29 7.89 -48.91
C LEU A 505 -17.00 8.99 -48.10
N ASN A 506 -16.52 9.27 -46.90
CA ASN A 506 -17.06 10.32 -46.03
C ASN A 506 -16.49 11.72 -46.34
N LYS A 507 -15.45 11.81 -47.18
CA LYS A 507 -14.73 13.06 -47.53
C LYS A 507 -14.27 13.86 -46.30
N LYS A 508 -13.88 13.15 -45.24
CA LYS A 508 -13.47 13.72 -43.95
C LYS A 508 -12.17 13.09 -43.48
N SER A 509 -11.46 13.80 -42.61
CA SER A 509 -10.25 13.27 -42.00
C SER A 509 -10.56 12.10 -41.08
N VAL A 510 -9.76 11.04 -41.13
CA VAL A 510 -9.86 9.85 -40.28
C VAL A 510 -8.51 9.58 -39.64
N SER A 511 -8.50 9.29 -38.34
CA SER A 511 -7.28 9.01 -37.57
C SER A 511 -7.25 7.56 -37.11
N TYR A 512 -6.07 6.96 -37.10
CA TYR A 512 -5.84 5.61 -36.59
C TYR A 512 -4.50 5.51 -35.87
N GLU A 513 -4.36 4.51 -35.01
CA GLU A 513 -3.13 4.22 -34.26
C GLU A 513 -2.50 2.92 -34.76
N SER A 514 -1.16 2.87 -34.82
CA SER A 514 -0.46 1.62 -35.13
C SER A 514 0.97 1.58 -34.57
N PRO A 515 1.44 0.41 -34.10
CA PRO A 515 2.84 0.22 -33.77
C PRO A 515 3.68 0.17 -35.05
N THR A 516 4.81 0.87 -35.07
CA THR A 516 5.68 0.98 -36.25
C THR A 516 7.15 0.99 -35.83
N GLY A 517 7.97 0.18 -36.51
CA GLY A 517 9.41 0.11 -36.28
C GLY A 517 10.20 1.16 -37.07
N THR A 518 11.16 1.81 -36.42
CA THR A 518 12.09 2.76 -37.06
C THR A 518 13.26 2.06 -37.77
N LYS A 519 14.07 2.82 -38.51
CA LYS A 519 15.32 2.34 -39.12
C LYS A 519 16.29 1.72 -38.11
N TYR A 520 16.24 2.15 -36.85
CA TYR A 520 17.17 1.74 -35.80
C TYR A 520 16.67 0.55 -34.96
N GLY A 521 15.51 -0.03 -35.31
CA GLY A 521 14.91 -1.15 -34.57
C GLY A 521 14.11 -0.74 -33.34
N THR A 522 13.87 0.55 -33.13
CA THR A 522 12.97 1.05 -32.07
C THR A 522 11.52 0.91 -32.51
N GLU A 523 10.65 0.37 -31.66
CA GLU A 523 9.19 0.41 -31.88
C GLU A 523 8.60 1.72 -31.35
N LEU A 524 7.75 2.35 -32.16
CA LEU A 524 6.98 3.55 -31.81
C LEU A 524 5.49 3.27 -31.96
N TRP A 525 4.67 3.94 -31.17
CA TRP A 525 3.23 4.07 -31.44
C TRP A 525 2.99 5.36 -32.19
N ILE A 526 2.42 5.24 -33.39
CA ILE A 526 2.11 6.38 -34.26
C ILE A 526 0.61 6.53 -34.38
N GLN A 527 0.12 7.75 -34.18
CA GLN A 527 -1.20 8.17 -34.60
C GLN A 527 -1.10 8.84 -35.98
N THR A 528 -1.74 8.25 -36.98
CA THR A 528 -1.80 8.79 -38.35
C THR A 528 -3.17 9.38 -38.61
N THR A 529 -3.22 10.63 -39.07
CA THR A 529 -4.45 11.29 -39.54
C THR A 529 -4.40 11.44 -41.05
N LEU A 530 -5.32 10.78 -41.75
CA LEU A 530 -5.49 10.86 -43.20
C LEU A 530 -6.50 11.97 -43.53
N THR A 531 -6.14 12.90 -44.40
CA THR A 531 -6.99 14.01 -44.85
C THR A 531 -7.05 14.04 -46.38
N PRO A 532 -8.22 13.80 -47.00
CA PRO A 532 -8.38 13.81 -48.44
C PRO A 532 -8.57 15.25 -48.95
N ILE A 533 -7.86 15.61 -50.02
CA ILE A 533 -7.96 16.90 -50.70
C ILE A 533 -8.67 16.70 -52.04
N PHE A 534 -9.75 17.44 -52.25
CA PHE A 534 -10.53 17.41 -53.48
C PHE A 534 -10.31 18.68 -54.32
N ASP A 535 -10.50 18.59 -55.63
CA ASP A 535 -10.56 19.75 -56.52
C ASP A 535 -11.93 20.47 -56.42
N SER A 536 -12.08 21.61 -57.12
CA SER A 536 -13.31 22.41 -57.14
C SER A 536 -14.51 21.69 -57.76
N VAL A 537 -14.30 20.54 -58.41
CA VAL A 537 -15.32 19.70 -59.06
C VAL A 537 -15.60 18.45 -58.22
N GLY A 538 -14.87 18.24 -57.12
CA GLY A 538 -15.07 17.17 -56.16
C GLY A 538 -14.28 15.89 -56.42
N ASN A 539 -13.30 15.89 -57.35
CA ASN A 539 -12.42 14.75 -57.59
C ASN A 539 -11.26 14.73 -56.58
N LEU A 540 -10.86 13.52 -56.14
CA LEU A 540 -9.71 13.36 -55.25
C LEU A 540 -8.44 13.82 -55.96
N ARG A 541 -7.76 14.80 -55.35
CA ARG A 541 -6.49 15.34 -55.84
C ARG A 541 -5.30 14.67 -55.14
N LYS A 542 -5.30 14.67 -53.81
CA LYS A 542 -4.23 14.11 -52.96
C LYS A 542 -4.79 13.67 -51.61
N ILE A 543 -4.01 12.89 -50.87
CA ILE A 543 -4.24 12.59 -49.46
C ILE A 543 -3.03 13.08 -48.66
N ILE A 544 -3.27 13.77 -47.55
CA ILE A 544 -2.25 14.14 -46.59
C ILE A 544 -2.35 13.18 -45.42
N ALA A 545 -1.27 12.46 -45.11
CA ALA A 545 -1.13 11.74 -43.85
C ALA A 545 -0.23 12.54 -42.90
N VAL A 546 -0.71 12.74 -41.67
CA VAL A 546 0.06 13.37 -40.60
C VAL A 546 0.26 12.36 -39.49
N ASP A 547 1.51 12.02 -39.23
CA ASP A 547 1.94 11.06 -38.23
C ASP A 547 2.47 11.80 -37.00
N THR A 548 1.96 11.41 -35.84
CA THR A 548 2.37 11.91 -34.52
C THR A 548 2.85 10.75 -33.66
N ASP A 549 4.03 10.89 -33.06
CA ASP A 549 4.55 9.94 -32.08
C ASP A 549 3.78 10.07 -30.75
N ILE A 550 3.01 9.03 -30.43
CA ILE A 550 2.20 8.92 -29.20
C ILE A 550 2.76 7.86 -28.25
N THR A 551 4.00 7.41 -28.45
CA THR A 551 4.64 6.34 -27.64
C THR A 551 4.63 6.66 -26.15
N ALA A 552 4.92 7.91 -25.78
CA ALA A 552 4.88 8.36 -24.39
C ALA A 552 3.46 8.24 -23.79
N ILE A 553 2.43 8.63 -24.55
CA ILE A 553 1.02 8.54 -24.14
C ILE A 553 0.62 7.07 -23.96
N LYS A 554 0.99 6.19 -24.90
CA LYS A 554 0.66 4.76 -24.82
C LYS A 554 1.35 4.06 -23.65
N ASN A 555 2.60 4.43 -23.37
CA ASN A 555 3.31 3.91 -22.21
C ASN A 555 2.66 4.37 -20.90
N ALA A 556 2.23 5.64 -20.81
CA ALA A 556 1.48 6.14 -19.66
C ALA A 556 0.12 5.43 -19.48
N GLU A 557 -0.63 5.20 -20.56
CA GLU A 557 -1.89 4.42 -20.52
C GLU A 557 -1.67 3.00 -20.00
N ASN A 558 -0.61 2.32 -20.47
CA ASN A 558 -0.26 0.97 -20.03
C ASN A 558 0.18 0.95 -18.55
N GLU A 559 0.92 1.97 -18.11
CA GLU A 559 1.31 2.11 -16.71
C GLU A 559 0.08 2.33 -15.82
N ILE A 560 -0.85 3.22 -16.21
CA ILE A 560 -2.12 3.43 -15.50
C ILE A 560 -2.93 2.14 -15.45
N LYS A 561 -3.00 1.39 -16.55
CA LYS A 561 -3.70 0.10 -16.60
C LYS A 561 -3.08 -0.93 -15.65
N LEU A 562 -1.75 -1.00 -15.60
CA LEU A 562 -1.04 -1.88 -14.66
C LEU A 562 -1.24 -1.42 -13.21
N LYS A 563 -1.17 -0.12 -12.92
CA LYS A 563 -1.45 0.46 -11.59
C LYS A 563 -2.88 0.15 -11.15
N ASN A 564 -3.87 0.35 -12.01
CA ASN A 564 -5.27 0.03 -11.72
C ASN A 564 -5.48 -1.47 -11.44
N LYS A 565 -4.77 -2.33 -12.19
CA LYS A 565 -4.78 -3.77 -11.92
C LYS A 565 -4.23 -4.08 -10.53
N ASN A 566 -3.06 -3.53 -10.18
CA ASN A 566 -2.44 -3.75 -8.88
C ASN A 566 -3.32 -3.23 -7.73
N ILE A 567 -3.95 -2.05 -7.89
CA ILE A 567 -4.89 -1.50 -6.91
C ILE A 567 -6.10 -2.44 -6.76
N THR A 568 -6.68 -2.90 -7.87
CA THR A 568 -7.82 -3.82 -7.86
C THR A 568 -7.45 -5.13 -7.17
N ASP A 569 -6.26 -5.67 -7.42
CA ASP A 569 -5.76 -6.89 -6.78
C ASP A 569 -5.59 -6.69 -5.27
N SER A 570 -5.09 -5.53 -4.82
CA SER A 570 -4.99 -5.18 -3.39
C SER A 570 -6.34 -5.04 -2.71
N ILE A 571 -7.33 -4.41 -3.36
CA ILE A 571 -8.69 -4.27 -2.80
C ILE A 571 -9.38 -5.65 -2.74
N ASN A 572 -9.19 -6.50 -3.76
CA ASN A 572 -9.67 -7.88 -3.72
C ASN A 572 -9.03 -8.69 -2.58
N TYR A 573 -7.77 -8.42 -2.24
CA TYR A 573 -7.14 -9.01 -1.07
C TYR A 573 -7.78 -8.51 0.23
N ALA A 574 -8.05 -7.21 0.35
CA ALA A 574 -8.79 -6.65 1.49
C ALA A 574 -10.19 -7.28 1.63
N LYS A 575 -10.89 -7.53 0.53
CA LYS A 575 -12.17 -8.25 0.52
C LYS A 575 -12.04 -9.65 1.11
N LYS A 576 -10.99 -10.40 0.76
CA LYS A 576 -10.76 -11.74 1.34
C LYS A 576 -10.58 -11.69 2.85
N ILE A 577 -9.96 -10.64 3.37
CA ILE A 577 -9.80 -10.44 4.82
C ILE A 577 -11.16 -10.11 5.45
N GLN A 578 -11.89 -9.16 4.86
CA GLN A 578 -13.23 -8.78 5.34
C GLN A 578 -14.18 -10.00 5.36
N ASP A 579 -14.25 -10.76 4.27
CA ASP A 579 -15.05 -11.99 4.16
C ASP A 579 -14.64 -13.07 5.19
N ALA A 580 -13.39 -13.06 5.68
CA ALA A 580 -12.90 -14.01 6.68
C ALA A 580 -13.20 -13.59 8.12
N ILE A 581 -13.41 -12.29 8.35
CA ILE A 581 -13.73 -11.71 9.67
C ILE A 581 -15.24 -11.73 9.92
N LEU A 582 -16.03 -11.39 8.89
CA LEU A 582 -17.48 -11.33 9.00
C LEU A 582 -18.07 -12.75 9.08
N PRO A 583 -19.13 -12.95 9.88
CA PRO A 583 -19.77 -14.25 10.00
C PRO A 583 -20.49 -14.63 8.70
N LYS A 584 -20.68 -15.93 8.47
CA LYS A 584 -21.27 -16.43 7.22
C LYS A 584 -22.79 -16.55 7.33
N GLU A 585 -23.50 -16.24 6.24
CA GLU A 585 -24.97 -16.38 6.16
C GLU A 585 -25.45 -17.79 6.59
N ASN A 586 -24.76 -18.85 6.16
CA ASN A 586 -25.10 -20.24 6.51
C ASN A 586 -25.06 -20.52 8.03
N GLU A 587 -24.23 -19.79 8.78
CA GLU A 587 -24.17 -19.93 10.24
C GLU A 587 -25.40 -19.28 10.90
N LEU A 588 -25.91 -18.18 10.33
CA LEU A 588 -27.16 -17.56 10.77
C LEU A 588 -28.36 -18.46 10.47
N GLU A 589 -28.43 -19.04 9.27
CA GLU A 589 -29.49 -19.99 8.88
C GLU A 589 -29.51 -21.24 9.78
N PHE A 590 -28.35 -21.66 10.28
CA PHE A 590 -28.25 -22.76 11.24
C PHE A 590 -28.88 -22.41 12.59
N ILE A 591 -28.70 -21.16 13.05
CA ILE A 591 -29.28 -20.66 14.31
C ILE A 591 -30.78 -20.38 14.13
N PHE A 592 -31.16 -19.69 13.05
CA PHE A 592 -32.53 -19.35 12.69
C PHE A 592 -32.88 -19.96 11.34
N LYS A 593 -33.56 -21.11 11.35
CA LYS A 593 -33.96 -21.83 10.13
C LYS A 593 -34.74 -20.97 9.13
N ASN A 594 -35.50 -19.99 9.61
CA ASN A 594 -36.22 -19.02 8.79
C ASN A 594 -35.54 -17.66 8.94
N SER A 595 -34.40 -17.48 8.29
CA SER A 595 -33.69 -16.20 8.22
C SER A 595 -33.04 -15.99 6.86
N PHE A 596 -32.65 -14.77 6.57
CA PHE A 596 -31.88 -14.44 5.36
C PHE A 596 -30.97 -13.23 5.60
N VAL A 597 -29.91 -13.11 4.80
CA VAL A 597 -29.08 -11.90 4.71
C VAL A 597 -29.03 -11.41 3.26
N PHE A 598 -29.60 -10.24 2.99
CA PHE A 598 -29.39 -9.52 1.74
C PHE A 598 -28.23 -8.54 1.95
N TYR A 599 -27.08 -8.82 1.33
CA TYR A 599 -25.87 -8.02 1.48
C TYR A 599 -25.24 -7.76 0.12
N LEU A 600 -25.24 -6.50 -0.30
CA LEU A 600 -24.70 -6.06 -1.57
C LEU A 600 -23.82 -4.81 -1.41
N PRO A 601 -22.49 -5.00 -1.36
CA PRO A 601 -21.54 -3.90 -1.40
C PRO A 601 -21.69 -3.03 -2.66
N LYS A 602 -21.52 -1.72 -2.53
CA LYS A 602 -21.44 -0.73 -3.63
C LYS A 602 -20.16 -0.90 -4.44
N ASP A 603 -19.04 -1.08 -3.73
CA ASP A 603 -17.71 -1.31 -4.29
C ASP A 603 -17.28 -2.77 -4.06
N ILE A 604 -15.98 -3.09 -4.20
CA ILE A 604 -15.47 -4.46 -3.97
C ILE A 604 -15.59 -4.88 -2.48
N VAL A 605 -15.48 -3.90 -1.58
CA VAL A 605 -15.58 -4.05 -0.12
C VAL A 605 -16.61 -3.05 0.40
N SER A 606 -17.25 -3.39 1.52
CA SER A 606 -18.39 -2.65 2.09
C SER A 606 -18.00 -1.97 3.39
N GLY A 607 -18.54 -0.78 3.66
CA GLY A 607 -18.58 -0.20 5.00
C GLY A 607 -19.62 -0.87 5.88
N ASP A 608 -20.78 -1.18 5.30
CA ASP A 608 -21.84 -1.86 6.02
C ASP A 608 -21.45 -3.28 6.36
N PHE A 609 -21.83 -3.75 7.55
CA PHE A 609 -21.60 -5.12 7.94
C PHE A 609 -22.66 -5.63 8.91
N TYR A 610 -22.80 -6.95 8.93
CA TYR A 610 -23.56 -7.67 9.93
C TYR A 610 -22.63 -8.49 10.81
N TRP A 611 -23.07 -8.73 12.03
CA TRP A 611 -22.34 -9.52 13.00
C TRP A 611 -23.32 -10.29 13.88
N PHE A 612 -22.96 -11.49 14.32
CA PHE A 612 -23.71 -12.20 15.34
C PHE A 612 -22.82 -13.14 16.15
N SER A 613 -23.26 -13.44 17.37
CA SER A 613 -22.63 -14.45 18.23
C SER A 613 -23.64 -15.00 19.23
N GLN A 614 -23.36 -16.19 19.73
CA GLN A 614 -24.15 -16.83 20.77
C GLN A 614 -23.38 -16.83 22.10
N VAL A 615 -24.00 -16.29 23.15
CA VAL A 615 -23.49 -16.33 24.52
C VAL A 615 -24.51 -17.06 25.38
N ASN A 616 -24.17 -18.29 25.78
CA ASN A 616 -25.10 -19.19 26.47
C ASN A 616 -26.35 -19.48 25.60
N ASP A 617 -27.54 -19.13 26.10
CA ASP A 617 -28.83 -19.27 25.42
C ASP A 617 -29.30 -17.98 24.74
N GLU A 618 -28.47 -16.93 24.73
CA GLU A 618 -28.76 -15.61 24.17
C GLU A 618 -28.01 -15.44 22.84
N ILE A 619 -28.72 -14.98 21.82
CA ILE A 619 -28.17 -14.76 20.47
C ILE A 619 -28.14 -13.27 20.22
N ILE A 620 -26.94 -12.71 20.03
CA ILE A 620 -26.74 -11.29 19.76
C ILE A 620 -26.53 -11.12 18.27
N ILE A 621 -27.28 -10.21 17.65
CA ILE A 621 -27.17 -9.85 16.23
C ILE A 621 -27.02 -8.34 16.11
N ALA A 622 -26.16 -7.90 15.20
CA ALA A 622 -25.94 -6.50 14.89
C ALA A 622 -25.95 -6.25 13.38
N VAL A 623 -26.51 -5.11 12.98
CA VAL A 623 -26.38 -4.54 11.63
C VAL A 623 -25.84 -3.13 11.80
N ALA A 624 -24.75 -2.83 11.10
CA ALA A 624 -24.06 -1.56 11.19
C ALA A 624 -23.88 -0.94 9.79
N ASP A 625 -24.02 0.37 9.77
CA ASP A 625 -23.75 1.28 8.67
C ASP A 625 -22.55 2.14 9.09
N CYS A 626 -21.44 2.02 8.36
CA CYS A 626 -20.19 2.64 8.75
C CYS A 626 -19.89 3.87 7.90
N THR A 627 -19.22 4.85 8.50
CA THR A 627 -18.83 6.06 7.76
C THR A 627 -17.82 5.72 6.67
N GLY A 628 -18.09 6.16 5.44
CA GLY A 628 -17.21 5.99 4.28
C GLY A 628 -17.49 4.72 3.46
N HIS A 629 -17.02 4.70 2.22
CA HIS A 629 -17.19 3.57 1.30
C HIS A 629 -15.84 3.04 0.79
N GLY A 630 -15.82 1.83 0.24
CA GLY A 630 -14.59 1.19 -0.22
C GLY A 630 -13.65 0.87 0.95
N VAL A 631 -12.33 1.03 0.75
CA VAL A 631 -11.32 0.59 1.74
C VAL A 631 -11.48 1.25 3.13
N PRO A 632 -11.74 2.57 3.25
CA PRO A 632 -11.99 3.21 4.56
C PRO A 632 -13.22 2.66 5.28
N GLY A 633 -14.34 2.47 4.57
CA GLY A 633 -15.54 1.86 5.13
C GLY A 633 -15.27 0.42 5.60
N ALA A 634 -14.58 -0.36 4.77
CA ALA A 634 -14.20 -1.73 5.12
C ALA A 634 -13.32 -1.80 6.37
N LEU A 635 -12.44 -0.82 6.58
CA LEU A 635 -11.68 -0.70 7.82
C LEU A 635 -12.60 -0.46 9.03
N MET A 636 -13.56 0.46 8.92
CA MET A 636 -14.54 0.71 9.99
C MET A 636 -15.37 -0.54 10.30
N SER A 637 -15.76 -1.30 9.28
CA SER A 637 -16.49 -2.56 9.46
C SER A 637 -15.70 -3.60 10.26
N MET A 638 -14.38 -3.70 10.00
CA MET A 638 -13.50 -4.60 10.74
C MET A 638 -13.31 -4.15 12.19
N ILE A 639 -13.11 -2.85 12.43
CA ILE A 639 -13.04 -2.27 13.79
C ILE A 639 -14.32 -2.59 14.56
N GLY A 640 -15.48 -2.32 13.94
CA GLY A 640 -16.79 -2.59 14.52
C GLY A 640 -16.96 -4.06 14.89
N SER A 641 -16.69 -4.97 13.96
CA SER A 641 -16.76 -6.41 14.19
C SER A 641 -15.81 -6.89 15.30
N MET A 642 -14.59 -6.35 15.39
CA MET A 642 -13.63 -6.71 16.44
C MET A 642 -14.07 -6.23 17.82
N LEU A 643 -14.56 -4.99 17.92
CA LEU A 643 -15.05 -4.43 19.17
C LEU A 643 -16.33 -5.12 19.64
N LEU A 644 -17.19 -5.57 18.72
CA LEU A 644 -18.34 -6.43 19.04
C LEU A 644 -17.88 -7.78 19.59
N ASN A 645 -16.88 -8.41 18.97
CA ASN A 645 -16.27 -9.63 19.50
C ASN A 645 -15.70 -9.41 20.91
N GLU A 646 -15.02 -8.30 21.16
CA GLU A 646 -14.50 -7.97 22.49
C GLU A 646 -15.65 -7.77 23.51
N ALA A 647 -16.65 -6.95 23.18
CA ALA A 647 -17.78 -6.65 24.05
C ALA A 647 -18.60 -7.91 24.40
N VAL A 648 -18.91 -8.73 23.41
CA VAL A 648 -19.83 -9.87 23.56
C VAL A 648 -19.08 -11.15 23.91
N ASN A 649 -18.01 -11.49 23.18
CA ASN A 649 -17.35 -12.78 23.36
C ASN A 649 -16.32 -12.78 24.48
N HIS A 650 -15.58 -11.69 24.66
CA HIS A 650 -14.59 -11.58 25.74
C HIS A 650 -15.24 -11.12 27.05
N PHE A 651 -15.93 -9.98 27.04
CA PHE A 651 -16.57 -9.45 28.25
C PHE A 651 -17.91 -10.10 28.59
N LYS A 652 -18.45 -10.99 27.73
CA LYS A 652 -19.73 -11.67 27.93
C LYS A 652 -20.90 -10.70 28.17
N THR A 653 -20.84 -9.53 27.54
CA THR A 653 -21.90 -8.51 27.65
C THR A 653 -23.04 -8.89 26.72
N THR A 654 -24.27 -9.00 27.24
CA THR A 654 -25.46 -9.39 26.46
C THR A 654 -26.53 -8.29 26.37
N SER A 655 -26.43 -7.22 27.15
CA SER A 655 -27.29 -6.04 27.03
C SER A 655 -26.91 -5.22 25.78
N PRO A 656 -27.83 -5.00 24.82
CA PRO A 656 -27.56 -4.24 23.60
C PRO A 656 -26.99 -2.83 23.85
N SER A 657 -27.61 -2.04 24.74
CA SER A 657 -27.14 -0.69 25.09
C SER A 657 -25.74 -0.70 25.69
N ALA A 658 -25.44 -1.67 26.56
CA ALA A 658 -24.10 -1.84 27.13
C ALA A 658 -23.06 -2.21 26.06
N ILE A 659 -23.45 -3.04 25.07
CA ILE A 659 -22.59 -3.37 23.92
C ILE A 659 -22.32 -2.12 23.08
N ILE A 660 -23.35 -1.34 22.74
CA ILE A 660 -23.18 -0.10 21.97
C ILE A 660 -22.29 0.91 22.71
N ASN A 661 -22.41 1.02 24.04
CA ASN A 661 -21.55 1.89 24.83
C ASN A 661 -20.08 1.44 24.83
N LYS A 662 -19.83 0.15 24.98
CA LYS A 662 -18.47 -0.40 24.85
C LYS A 662 -17.90 -0.16 23.45
N LEU A 663 -18.71 -0.38 22.43
CA LEU A 663 -18.37 -0.12 21.04
C LEU A 663 -18.04 1.36 20.83
N HIS A 664 -18.84 2.27 21.37
CA HIS A 664 -18.61 3.72 21.29
C HIS A 664 -17.27 4.13 21.92
N LEU A 665 -16.99 3.68 23.14
CA LEU A 665 -15.72 3.96 23.82
C LEU A 665 -14.54 3.32 23.07
N GLY A 666 -14.74 2.11 22.55
CA GLY A 666 -13.77 1.40 21.73
C GLY A 666 -13.43 2.16 20.45
N VAL A 667 -14.43 2.66 19.73
CA VAL A 667 -14.25 3.48 18.51
C VAL A 667 -13.54 4.78 18.84
N LEU A 668 -13.96 5.53 19.88
CA LEU A 668 -13.30 6.77 20.30
C LEU A 668 -11.81 6.54 20.62
N LYS A 669 -11.51 5.48 21.37
CA LYS A 669 -10.14 5.11 21.75
C LYS A 669 -9.31 4.68 20.55
N THR A 670 -9.86 3.82 19.70
CA THR A 670 -9.19 3.27 18.51
C THR A 670 -8.92 4.38 17.49
N LEU A 671 -9.86 5.29 17.27
CA LEU A 671 -9.72 6.42 16.33
C LEU A 671 -9.08 7.68 16.94
N GLN A 672 -8.73 7.68 18.23
CA GLN A 672 -8.16 8.83 18.94
C GLN A 672 -8.99 10.11 18.77
N GLN A 673 -10.31 9.99 18.94
CA GLN A 673 -11.24 11.09 18.75
C GLN A 673 -11.27 11.98 20.00
N GLU A 674 -10.25 12.83 20.15
CA GLU A 674 -10.13 13.83 21.21
C GLU A 674 -10.73 15.19 20.81
N LYS A 675 -10.82 16.11 21.78
CA LYS A 675 -11.15 17.53 21.57
C LYS A 675 -10.09 18.10 20.61
N ASP A 676 -10.48 18.46 19.39
CA ASP A 676 -9.63 18.93 18.26
C ASP A 676 -9.19 17.87 17.22
N SER A 677 -9.66 16.62 17.31
CA SER A 677 -9.39 15.61 16.27
C SER A 677 -10.15 15.90 14.97
N VAL A 678 -9.48 15.70 13.84
CA VAL A 678 -10.05 15.80 12.48
C VAL A 678 -10.89 14.56 12.14
N ALA A 679 -10.61 13.42 12.76
CA ALA A 679 -11.32 12.17 12.50
C ALA A 679 -12.68 12.16 13.19
N GLN A 680 -13.76 12.10 12.41
CA GLN A 680 -15.14 12.01 12.91
C GLN A 680 -15.83 10.70 12.53
N ASP A 681 -15.09 9.74 11.97
CA ASP A 681 -15.63 8.46 11.52
C ASP A 681 -16.28 7.68 12.68
N GLY A 682 -17.38 7.01 12.36
CA GLY A 682 -18.21 6.29 13.30
C GLY A 682 -19.06 5.26 12.59
N MET A 683 -20.09 4.81 13.28
CA MET A 683 -21.08 3.90 12.71
C MET A 683 -22.45 4.14 13.33
N ASP A 684 -23.46 3.94 12.52
CA ASP A 684 -24.83 3.76 12.96
C ASP A 684 -25.08 2.26 13.07
N ILE A 685 -25.72 1.79 14.14
CA ILE A 685 -25.79 0.36 14.46
C ILE A 685 -27.09 0.01 15.16
N SER A 686 -27.70 -1.11 14.79
CA SER A 686 -28.79 -1.74 15.54
C SER A 686 -28.30 -3.05 16.14
N ILE A 687 -28.62 -3.30 17.42
CA ILE A 687 -28.24 -4.55 18.11
C ILE A 687 -29.49 -5.17 18.76
N CYS A 688 -29.70 -6.46 18.51
CA CYS A 688 -30.73 -7.26 19.15
C CYS A 688 -30.09 -8.41 19.94
N ASN A 689 -30.48 -8.59 21.20
CA ASN A 689 -30.30 -9.82 21.97
C ASN A 689 -31.61 -10.61 21.91
N ILE A 690 -31.56 -11.82 21.36
CA ILE A 690 -32.69 -12.70 21.14
C ILE A 690 -32.57 -13.90 22.09
N ASN A 691 -33.54 -14.04 22.98
CA ASN A 691 -33.66 -15.17 23.89
C ASN A 691 -34.89 -15.99 23.53
N LEU A 692 -34.67 -17.09 22.79
CA LEU A 692 -35.74 -17.96 22.30
C LEU A 692 -36.45 -18.74 23.43
N LYS A 693 -35.75 -19.03 24.53
CA LYS A 693 -36.34 -19.72 25.69
C LYS A 693 -37.28 -18.79 26.46
N ALA A 694 -36.86 -17.54 26.66
CA ALA A 694 -37.67 -16.52 27.32
C ALA A 694 -38.72 -15.90 26.38
N LYS A 695 -38.63 -16.16 25.06
CA LYS A 695 -39.44 -15.54 24.01
C LYS A 695 -39.39 -14.01 24.05
N LYS A 696 -38.18 -13.46 24.17
CA LYS A 696 -37.95 -12.02 24.21
C LYS A 696 -36.83 -11.58 23.28
N ILE A 697 -37.00 -10.39 22.71
CA ILE A 697 -35.97 -9.63 22.01
C ILE A 697 -35.71 -8.37 22.83
N THR A 698 -34.45 -8.13 23.17
CA THR A 698 -34.00 -6.85 23.71
C THR A 698 -33.28 -6.11 22.59
N TYR A 699 -33.68 -4.88 22.29
CA TYR A 699 -33.14 -4.06 21.21
C TYR A 699 -32.58 -2.74 21.75
N ALA A 700 -31.42 -2.32 21.23
CA ALA A 700 -30.96 -0.94 21.28
C ALA A 700 -30.38 -0.56 19.91
N GLY A 701 -30.54 0.70 19.52
CA GLY A 701 -30.04 1.22 18.25
C GLY A 701 -29.39 2.59 18.41
N ALA A 702 -28.35 2.83 17.63
CA ALA A 702 -27.66 4.09 17.40
C ALA A 702 -27.96 4.51 15.96
N MET A 703 -28.88 5.46 15.77
CA MET A 703 -29.43 5.96 14.49
C MET A 703 -30.12 4.93 13.57
N LEU A 704 -29.86 3.62 13.68
CA LEU A 704 -30.54 2.59 12.89
C LEU A 704 -31.77 2.02 13.61
N PRO A 705 -33.00 2.18 13.08
CA PRO A 705 -34.20 1.51 13.60
C PRO A 705 -34.21 0.00 13.26
N ILE A 706 -35.12 -0.73 13.89
CA ILE A 706 -35.55 -2.06 13.44
C ILE A 706 -37.04 -2.04 13.10
N TYR A 707 -37.45 -2.90 12.16
CA TYR A 707 -38.86 -3.09 11.83
C TYR A 707 -39.34 -4.47 12.27
N ILE A 708 -40.57 -4.53 12.78
CA ILE A 708 -41.22 -5.77 13.19
C ILE A 708 -42.54 -5.90 12.46
N VAL A 709 -42.76 -7.04 11.82
CA VAL A 709 -44.05 -7.39 11.24
C VAL A 709 -44.77 -8.33 12.19
N ARG A 710 -45.98 -7.95 12.62
CA ARG A 710 -46.89 -8.77 13.41
C ARG A 710 -48.33 -8.32 13.19
N ASP A 711 -49.28 -9.24 13.36
CA ASP A 711 -50.73 -8.96 13.26
C ASP A 711 -51.17 -8.25 11.96
N GLY A 712 -50.43 -8.45 10.87
CA GLY A 712 -50.71 -7.83 9.58
C GLY A 712 -50.34 -6.35 9.48
N ASP A 713 -49.52 -5.83 10.41
CA ASP A 713 -48.95 -4.48 10.37
C ASP A 713 -47.41 -4.53 10.53
N ILE A 714 -46.74 -3.44 10.18
CA ILE A 714 -45.29 -3.27 10.31
C ILE A 714 -44.98 -2.11 11.26
N GLU A 715 -44.45 -2.44 12.42
CA GLU A 715 -44.09 -1.51 13.48
C GLU A 715 -42.63 -1.06 13.34
N THR A 716 -42.33 0.17 13.77
CA THR A 716 -40.98 0.73 13.77
C THR A 716 -40.53 0.94 15.20
N HIS A 717 -39.36 0.40 15.56
CA HIS A 717 -38.73 0.63 16.86
C HIS A 717 -37.59 1.63 16.70
N GLU A 718 -37.86 2.87 17.10
CA GLU A 718 -36.94 4.00 16.92
C GLU A 718 -35.62 3.82 17.68
N PRO A 719 -34.47 4.21 17.12
CA PRO A 719 -33.19 4.15 17.81
C PRO A 719 -32.98 5.35 18.75
N ASN A 720 -31.88 5.34 19.49
CA ASN A 720 -31.30 6.58 20.01
C ASN A 720 -30.72 7.38 18.84
N LEU A 721 -30.98 8.69 18.80
CA LEU A 721 -30.47 9.60 17.75
C LEU A 721 -29.01 10.02 18.02
N LEU A 722 -28.16 9.03 18.30
CA LEU A 722 -26.75 9.18 18.62
C LEU A 722 -25.99 8.07 17.90
N SER A 723 -25.05 8.44 17.02
CA SER A 723 -24.15 7.49 16.36
C SER A 723 -23.11 6.93 17.33
N VAL A 724 -22.48 5.81 16.97
CA VAL A 724 -21.28 5.30 17.64
C VAL A 724 -20.06 6.02 17.08
N GLY A 725 -19.24 6.55 17.97
CA GLY A 725 -18.10 7.41 17.59
C GLY A 725 -18.51 8.87 17.39
N GLY A 726 -17.60 9.66 16.83
CA GLY A 726 -17.79 11.08 16.50
C GLY A 726 -17.71 12.03 17.70
N THR A 727 -17.27 13.27 17.45
CA THR A 727 -17.12 14.33 18.47
C THR A 727 -18.44 15.07 18.68
N LEU A 728 -19.33 14.54 19.52
CA LEU A 728 -20.42 15.34 20.07
C LEU A 728 -19.87 16.27 21.15
N ILE A 729 -19.51 17.49 20.76
CA ILE A 729 -19.19 18.57 21.70
C ILE A 729 -20.49 18.95 22.42
N ARG A 730 -20.71 18.38 23.61
CA ARG A 730 -21.41 19.09 24.69
C ARG A 730 -20.42 19.34 25.81
N SER A 731 -20.29 20.61 26.15
CA SER A 731 -19.42 21.13 27.20
C SER A 731 -19.63 20.39 28.51
N ASP A 732 -18.50 19.98 29.09
CA ASP A 732 -18.26 19.65 30.51
C ASP A 732 -18.59 18.27 31.08
N GLU A 733 -18.97 17.31 30.26
CA GLU A 733 -19.26 15.97 30.77
C GLU A 733 -18.63 14.89 29.87
N ARG A 734 -17.55 14.24 30.34
CA ARG A 734 -17.07 12.94 29.83
C ARG A 734 -18.09 11.87 30.20
N TYR A 735 -19.15 11.64 29.42
CA TYR A 735 -20.18 10.67 29.84
C TYR A 735 -20.66 9.76 28.72
N GLU A 736 -20.87 8.51 29.13
CA GLU A 736 -21.56 7.44 28.42
C GLU A 736 -22.76 7.99 27.63
N LYS A 737 -22.95 7.51 26.40
CA LYS A 737 -24.18 7.81 25.68
C LYS A 737 -25.25 6.90 26.27
N ASP A 738 -26.32 7.47 26.82
CA ASP A 738 -27.43 6.67 27.38
C ASP A 738 -28.23 6.01 26.25
N PHE A 739 -27.71 4.90 25.72
CA PHE A 739 -28.46 3.98 24.87
C PHE A 739 -29.46 3.22 25.73
N ILE A 740 -30.66 2.95 25.20
CA ILE A 740 -31.76 2.40 25.98
C ILE A 740 -32.14 1.03 25.41
N ASP A 741 -32.12 0.02 26.28
CA ASP A 741 -32.67 -1.30 25.98
C ASP A 741 -34.21 -1.24 25.94
N ARG A 742 -34.79 -1.83 24.89
CA ARG A 742 -36.24 -2.00 24.73
C ARG A 742 -36.57 -3.47 24.57
N GLU A 743 -37.46 -3.97 25.41
CA GLU A 743 -37.93 -5.35 25.34
C GLU A 743 -39.14 -5.49 24.42
N ILE A 744 -39.17 -6.60 23.68
CA ILE A 744 -40.21 -6.96 22.71
C ILE A 744 -40.51 -8.45 22.87
N ASP A 745 -41.77 -8.80 23.07
CA ASP A 745 -42.19 -10.19 23.20
C ASP A 745 -42.23 -10.89 21.83
N ILE A 746 -41.67 -12.10 21.76
CA ILE A 746 -41.72 -12.95 20.56
C ILE A 746 -43.06 -13.67 20.52
N ILE A 747 -43.83 -13.43 19.46
CA ILE A 747 -45.08 -14.12 19.16
C ILE A 747 -44.97 -14.95 17.87
N PRO A 748 -45.78 -16.00 17.67
CA PRO A 748 -45.71 -16.83 16.47
C PRO A 748 -45.95 -16.03 15.18
N ASN A 749 -45.17 -16.31 14.13
CA ASN A 749 -45.21 -15.61 12.83
C ASN A 749 -44.78 -14.13 12.87
N MET A 750 -44.13 -13.70 13.95
CA MET A 750 -43.47 -12.40 14.01
C MET A 750 -42.23 -12.41 13.11
N GLU A 751 -42.00 -11.31 12.39
CA GLU A 751 -40.78 -11.13 11.59
C GLU A 751 -40.00 -9.90 12.06
N LEU A 752 -38.69 -10.05 12.22
CA LEU A 752 -37.75 -8.99 12.55
C LEU A 752 -36.93 -8.63 11.32
N TYR A 753 -36.84 -7.34 11.00
CA TYR A 753 -35.95 -6.79 9.99
C TYR A 753 -34.96 -5.79 10.60
N MET A 754 -33.68 -6.02 10.36
CA MET A 754 -32.56 -5.11 10.70
C MET A 754 -31.87 -4.71 9.40
N PHE A 755 -31.50 -3.44 9.22
CA PHE A 755 -31.00 -2.94 7.93
C PHE A 755 -30.12 -1.70 8.06
N SER A 756 -29.26 -1.47 7.06
CA SER A 756 -28.57 -0.20 6.82
C SER A 756 -29.40 0.73 5.94
N ASP A 757 -28.99 1.99 5.81
CA ASP A 757 -29.77 2.98 5.06
C ASP A 757 -29.66 2.84 3.53
N GLY A 758 -28.66 2.11 3.04
CA GLY A 758 -28.32 2.14 1.63
C GLY A 758 -29.40 1.60 0.68
N CYS A 759 -30.30 0.73 1.14
CA CYS A 759 -31.50 0.37 0.36
C CYS A 759 -32.43 1.58 0.14
N MET A 760 -32.65 2.36 1.20
CA MET A 760 -33.52 3.54 1.18
C MET A 760 -32.92 4.68 0.34
N ASP A 761 -31.60 4.64 0.17
CA ASP A 761 -30.82 5.67 -0.52
C ASP A 761 -30.76 5.53 -2.05
N GLN A 762 -31.29 4.44 -2.58
CA GLN A 762 -31.30 4.20 -4.02
C GLN A 762 -32.28 5.11 -4.77
N PHE A 763 -31.79 5.73 -5.84
CA PHE A 763 -32.60 6.50 -6.79
C PHE A 763 -33.15 5.60 -7.89
N GLY A 764 -34.43 5.77 -8.22
CA GLY A 764 -35.10 4.85 -9.12
C GLY A 764 -36.57 5.17 -9.43
N GLY A 765 -37.23 4.23 -10.09
CA GLY A 765 -38.60 4.37 -10.56
C GLY A 765 -38.79 5.36 -11.70
N GLU A 766 -40.04 5.57 -12.14
CA GLU A 766 -40.39 6.39 -13.32
C GLU A 766 -39.88 7.84 -13.22
N ASN A 767 -39.91 8.41 -12.00
CA ASN A 767 -39.52 9.79 -11.74
C ASN A 767 -38.09 9.92 -11.20
N ASN A 768 -37.30 8.85 -11.21
CA ASN A 768 -35.93 8.81 -10.68
C ASN A 768 -35.82 9.39 -9.25
N SER A 769 -36.70 8.94 -8.35
CA SER A 769 -36.80 9.44 -6.97
C SER A 769 -36.11 8.50 -5.97
N LYS A 770 -35.70 9.03 -4.81
CA LYS A 770 -35.15 8.23 -3.70
C LYS A 770 -36.18 7.21 -3.20
N LEU A 771 -35.77 5.97 -2.93
CA LEU A 771 -36.68 4.91 -2.46
C LEU A 771 -37.39 5.33 -1.17
N ASN A 772 -36.64 5.93 -0.24
CA ASN A 772 -37.09 6.43 1.07
C ASN A 772 -37.64 5.33 2.01
N SER A 773 -37.72 5.67 3.29
CA SER A 773 -38.13 4.74 4.35
C SER A 773 -39.56 4.24 4.19
N SER A 774 -40.50 5.09 3.74
CA SER A 774 -41.90 4.71 3.59
C SER A 774 -42.10 3.64 2.52
N ARG A 775 -41.45 3.77 1.35
CA ARG A 775 -41.57 2.73 0.32
C ARG A 775 -40.79 1.48 0.68
N PHE A 776 -39.61 1.62 1.28
CA PHE A 776 -38.82 0.49 1.74
C PHE A 776 -39.59 -0.35 2.78
N LYS A 777 -40.27 0.30 3.72
CA LYS A 777 -41.17 -0.33 4.69
C LYS A 777 -42.30 -1.12 4.00
N ASN A 778 -42.90 -0.58 2.95
CA ASN A 778 -43.91 -1.30 2.16
C ASN A 778 -43.33 -2.53 1.44
N ILE A 779 -42.10 -2.42 0.88
CA ILE A 779 -41.43 -3.54 0.23
C ILE A 779 -41.18 -4.68 1.22
N LEU A 780 -40.68 -4.37 2.42
CA LEU A 780 -40.48 -5.37 3.47
C LEU A 780 -41.81 -5.99 3.92
N PHE A 781 -42.85 -5.18 4.09
CA PHE A 781 -44.18 -5.67 4.43
C PHE A 781 -44.75 -6.60 3.34
N ASP A 782 -44.60 -6.25 2.07
CA ASP A 782 -45.05 -7.11 0.97
C ASP A 782 -44.22 -8.39 0.86
N ALA A 783 -42.90 -8.32 1.07
CA ALA A 783 -42.04 -9.48 1.12
C ALA A 783 -42.46 -10.44 2.26
N SER A 784 -42.75 -9.91 3.45
CA SER A 784 -43.12 -10.70 4.65
C SER A 784 -44.32 -11.65 4.45
N LYS A 785 -45.20 -11.35 3.47
CA LYS A 785 -46.35 -12.20 3.12
C LYS A 785 -45.97 -13.53 2.48
N SER A 786 -44.69 -13.72 2.15
CA SER A 786 -44.18 -14.94 1.52
C SER A 786 -44.08 -16.11 2.51
N GLU A 787 -44.14 -17.32 1.97
CA GLU A 787 -44.17 -18.56 2.77
C GLU A 787 -42.85 -18.85 3.49
N ASN A 788 -41.69 -18.46 2.93
CA ASN A 788 -40.38 -18.65 3.55
C ASN A 788 -39.42 -17.48 3.29
N CYS A 789 -38.37 -17.39 4.11
CA CYS A 789 -37.39 -16.31 4.08
C CYS A 789 -36.52 -16.27 2.81
N HIS A 790 -36.32 -17.39 2.12
CA HIS A 790 -35.61 -17.39 0.83
C HIS A 790 -36.39 -16.63 -0.25
N ILE A 791 -37.71 -16.89 -0.36
CA ILE A 791 -38.58 -16.16 -1.29
C ILE A 791 -38.67 -14.68 -0.90
N GLN A 792 -38.69 -14.37 0.41
CA GLN A 792 -38.64 -12.98 0.89
C GLN A 792 -37.41 -12.24 0.36
N LYS A 793 -36.22 -12.86 0.45
CA LYS A 793 -34.96 -12.30 -0.06
C LYS A 793 -35.02 -12.05 -1.57
N GLU A 794 -35.52 -12.99 -2.36
CA GLU A 794 -35.65 -12.86 -3.82
C GLU A 794 -36.61 -11.72 -4.22
N ILE A 795 -37.75 -11.59 -3.53
CA ILE A 795 -38.71 -10.51 -3.76
C ILE A 795 -38.10 -9.16 -3.40
N LEU A 796 -37.42 -9.07 -2.25
CA LEU A 796 -36.73 -7.87 -1.81
C LEU A 796 -35.68 -7.43 -2.83
N GLU A 797 -34.79 -8.34 -3.21
CA GLU A 797 -33.71 -8.09 -4.17
C GLU A 797 -34.26 -7.66 -5.53
N SER A 798 -35.21 -8.43 -6.09
CA SER A 798 -35.80 -8.11 -7.39
C SER A 798 -36.52 -6.76 -7.39
N THR A 799 -37.23 -6.43 -6.31
CA THR A 799 -37.95 -5.15 -6.19
C THR A 799 -36.98 -3.97 -6.08
N ILE A 800 -35.93 -4.08 -5.27
CA ILE A 800 -34.90 -3.02 -5.13
C ILE A 800 -34.10 -2.85 -6.43
N MET A 801 -33.71 -3.94 -7.08
CA MET A 801 -32.99 -3.88 -8.36
C MET A 801 -33.85 -3.30 -9.48
N SER A 802 -35.14 -3.65 -9.52
CA SER A 802 -36.09 -3.07 -10.46
C SER A 802 -36.28 -1.57 -10.20
N TRP A 803 -36.33 -1.15 -8.93
CA TRP A 803 -36.41 0.26 -8.57
C TRP A 803 -35.18 1.01 -9.09
N LYS A 804 -33.98 0.56 -8.73
CA LYS A 804 -32.70 1.18 -9.13
C LYS A 804 -32.54 1.25 -10.65
N GLY A 805 -32.95 0.20 -11.36
CA GLY A 805 -32.80 0.10 -12.81
C GLY A 805 -31.34 0.30 -13.26
N LYS A 806 -31.12 1.18 -14.24
CA LYS A 806 -29.79 1.50 -14.81
C LYS A 806 -28.98 2.50 -13.96
N ASN A 807 -29.52 3.00 -12.86
CA ASN A 807 -28.78 3.92 -12.00
C ASN A 807 -27.62 3.19 -11.30
N LYS A 808 -26.55 3.95 -11.04
CA LYS A 808 -25.45 3.48 -10.20
C LYS A 808 -25.94 3.30 -8.77
N GLN A 809 -25.41 2.28 -8.10
CA GLN A 809 -25.65 2.08 -6.67
C GLN A 809 -25.03 3.23 -5.89
N ILE A 810 -25.81 3.81 -4.97
CA ILE A 810 -25.40 4.97 -4.19
C ILE A 810 -24.61 4.55 -2.95
N ASP A 811 -25.12 3.54 -2.25
CA ASP A 811 -24.50 3.01 -1.03
C ASP A 811 -24.56 1.48 -0.92
N ASP A 812 -23.83 0.94 0.06
CA ASP A 812 -23.86 -0.47 0.46
C ASP A 812 -25.29 -0.86 0.91
N MET A 813 -25.79 -2.04 0.53
CA MET A 813 -27.14 -2.46 0.88
C MET A 813 -27.10 -3.67 1.81
N LEU A 814 -27.60 -3.52 3.03
CA LEU A 814 -27.65 -4.60 4.00
C LEU A 814 -29.04 -4.73 4.65
N VAL A 815 -29.61 -5.93 4.61
CA VAL A 815 -30.87 -6.30 5.29
C VAL A 815 -30.77 -7.71 5.85
N ILE A 816 -31.12 -7.89 7.11
CA ILE A 816 -31.34 -9.19 7.75
C ILE A 816 -32.83 -9.34 8.05
N GLY A 817 -33.41 -10.48 7.69
CA GLY A 817 -34.76 -10.88 8.05
C GLY A 817 -34.77 -12.15 8.88
N ILE A 818 -35.57 -12.22 9.95
CA ILE A 818 -35.74 -13.40 10.81
C ILE A 818 -37.22 -13.60 11.11
N LYS A 819 -37.73 -14.81 10.90
CA LYS A 819 -39.12 -15.21 11.18
C LYS A 819 -39.19 -16.20 12.33
N PHE A 820 -39.99 -15.90 13.35
CA PHE A 820 -40.10 -16.64 14.62
C PHE A 820 -41.27 -17.63 14.69
#